data_AF-A0A6J4E3Y0-F1
#
_entry.id   AF-A0A6J4E3Y0-F1
#
_cell.length_a   1.000
_cell.length_b   1.000
_cell.length_c   1.000
_cell.angle_alpha   90.00
_cell.angle_beta   90.00
_cell.angle_gamma   90.00
#
_symmetry.space_group_name_H-M   'P 1'
#
loop_
_entity.id
_entity.type
_entity.pdbx_description
1 polymer ?
#
loop_
_entity_poly.entity_id
_entity_poly.type
_entity_poly.pdbx_seq_one_letter_code
_entity_poly.pdbx_strand_id
1 'polypeptide(L)'
;MKDVHWPALKGYLSNSKGWNKDAIASIDESSSEVVSLLANPKSESFRHRGLVVGYVQSGKTANMTAVIAKAVDAGYNLIVLLGGVTNKLRAQTQRRIENDIVNRHRPLWQLYTTEKDDGDFTYPMNGSFTMPVEGRAQLVVMKKVTSRLETFRKTIVDDKGKPKTPLAILRQLKVLLIDDECDQASVNSSDNDYDMTRINAEIRKILKALPSVSYVGYTATPFANVFIDPYPLNQNDLDDLYPEDFITALPRTEGYFGAREVFGFGPDNPDNPESPEEAGRNMIRNVPTEKLGKLRPARAGDKDTFHPQMTDELEKATLWFLLSCAIRRARGQQDKHMTMLVHTSPYIIQHTRMAKLLEGWIKENQDALISKSGDLHNKMNQLLQEESSLVPFEYKDAYSLDDLIPHLSSVLDALEFAVENGESLERLDFTKEPKVYIVVGGTVLARGLTLEGLSVSFFLRTSMQYDTLLQMGRWFGYRQGYEDLPRLWTTAELASNFRALARIEEEIREDISTYQKDNVTPKEFAVRVRAIPGMAITAASKMRHAYRSNISFEGRHVQTIRFDHQSHSKVAGNWDAAVAFINEISGERVIEEQNKRKRWLVRDVSLKEIRKFLLAYDISEHHMDLKKDLLLGYIDQASDSLRQWNVGIITPSGENISAKPLGVLGTVNAARRSQLPGNERGYADIKALMSKSDILIDADPSSATTSDDKGWSGYKERRPNIPLLLLYVIDGKSKKQSDNRADLDAVGDLIGIGIVFPGTQDQAGDYFSVELDAPVPEQAGSEEEALAEALAEALDD
;
A
#
# COMPACT_ATOMS: atom_id res chain seq x y z
N MET A 1 -20.30 -22.72 26.45
CA MET A 1 -21.46 -22.49 25.55
C MET A 1 -21.09 -23.03 24.18
N LYS A 2 -22.07 -23.47 23.37
CA LYS A 2 -21.83 -23.76 21.95
C LYS A 2 -21.91 -22.45 21.17
N ASP A 3 -21.03 -22.25 20.20
CA ASP A 3 -21.06 -21.10 19.32
C ASP A 3 -22.38 -21.05 18.53
N VAL A 4 -22.98 -19.86 18.44
CA VAL A 4 -24.27 -19.63 17.77
C VAL A 4 -24.11 -18.71 16.58
N HIS A 5 -23.31 -17.65 16.71
CA HIS A 5 -23.23 -16.59 15.72
C HIS A 5 -22.31 -16.96 14.55
N TRP A 6 -21.10 -17.48 14.80
CA TRP A 6 -20.18 -17.86 13.74
C TRP A 6 -20.71 -18.98 12.83
N PRO A 7 -21.27 -20.09 13.35
CA PRO A 7 -21.83 -21.14 12.50
C PRO A 7 -22.95 -20.63 11.57
N ALA A 8 -23.78 -19.71 12.04
CA ALA A 8 -24.86 -19.12 11.25
C ALA A 8 -24.34 -18.20 10.14
N LEU A 9 -23.33 -17.38 10.43
CA LEU A 9 -22.66 -16.56 9.43
C LEU A 9 -21.94 -17.44 8.39
N LYS A 10 -21.20 -18.47 8.82
CA LYS A 10 -20.52 -19.43 7.93
C LYS A 10 -21.51 -20.13 6.99
N GLY A 11 -22.66 -20.54 7.52
CA GLY A 11 -23.75 -21.12 6.72
C GLY A 11 -24.33 -20.13 5.69
N TYR A 12 -24.48 -18.85 6.05
CA TYR A 12 -24.93 -17.80 5.13
C TYR A 12 -23.92 -17.52 4.01
N LEU A 13 -22.63 -17.40 4.35
CA LEU A 13 -21.56 -17.19 3.37
C LEU A 13 -21.49 -18.33 2.36
N SER A 14 -21.60 -19.58 2.83
CA SER A 14 -21.62 -20.77 1.97
C SER A 14 -22.90 -20.86 1.13
N ASN A 15 -24.07 -20.83 1.76
CA ASN A 15 -25.30 -21.29 1.12
C ASN A 15 -26.08 -20.17 0.42
N SER A 16 -25.97 -18.93 0.90
CA SER A 16 -26.72 -17.79 0.34
C SER A 16 -25.84 -16.88 -0.51
N LYS A 17 -24.60 -16.61 -0.07
CA LYS A 17 -23.64 -15.82 -0.84
C LYS A 17 -22.84 -16.66 -1.86
N GLY A 18 -22.84 -17.98 -1.71
CA GLY A 18 -22.16 -18.89 -2.64
C GLY A 18 -20.65 -18.74 -2.64
N TRP A 19 -20.05 -18.31 -1.53
CA TRP A 19 -18.60 -18.11 -1.45
C TRP A 19 -17.85 -19.45 -1.48
N ASN A 20 -16.67 -19.46 -2.11
CA ASN A 20 -15.81 -20.64 -2.12
C ASN A 20 -15.44 -21.04 -0.69
N LYS A 21 -15.37 -22.35 -0.43
CA LYS A 21 -14.93 -22.95 0.84
C LYS A 21 -13.57 -22.42 1.28
N ASP A 22 -12.62 -22.22 0.36
CA ASP A 22 -11.27 -21.73 0.69
C ASP A 22 -11.32 -20.27 1.19
N ALA A 23 -12.14 -19.43 0.55
CA ALA A 23 -12.36 -18.06 1.01
C ALA A 23 -13.01 -18.02 2.41
N ILE A 24 -13.99 -18.90 2.66
CA ILE A 24 -14.62 -19.03 3.97
C ILE A 24 -13.61 -19.53 5.03
N ALA A 25 -12.75 -20.49 4.67
CA ALA A 25 -11.72 -21.02 5.57
C ALA A 25 -10.68 -19.94 5.92
N SER A 26 -10.23 -19.15 4.95
CA SER A 26 -9.30 -18.03 5.18
C SER A 26 -9.90 -16.96 6.10
N ILE A 27 -11.21 -16.67 5.94
CA ILE A 27 -11.92 -15.76 6.87
C ILE A 27 -12.04 -16.39 8.25
N ASP A 28 -12.32 -17.69 8.34
CA ASP A 28 -12.37 -18.42 9.61
C ASP A 28 -11.04 -18.29 10.36
N GLU A 29 -9.94 -18.61 9.71
CA GLU A 29 -8.59 -18.54 10.30
C GLU A 29 -8.22 -17.12 10.72
N SER A 30 -8.28 -16.16 9.80
CA SER A 30 -7.90 -14.77 10.08
C SER A 30 -8.79 -14.08 11.12
N SER A 31 -10.08 -14.42 11.20
CA SER A 31 -10.96 -13.87 12.24
C SER A 31 -10.76 -14.55 13.59
N SER A 32 -10.42 -15.85 13.62
CA SER A 32 -10.01 -16.52 14.86
C SER A 32 -8.74 -15.93 15.42
N GLU A 33 -7.77 -15.61 14.56
CA GLU A 33 -6.53 -14.94 14.94
C GLU A 33 -6.81 -13.60 15.61
N VAL A 34 -7.57 -12.70 14.96
CA VAL A 34 -7.94 -11.40 15.54
C VAL A 34 -8.64 -11.59 16.89
N VAL A 35 -9.59 -12.53 17.01
CA VAL A 35 -10.32 -12.79 18.27
C VAL A 35 -9.38 -13.32 19.36
N SER A 36 -8.35 -14.10 19.01
CA SER A 36 -7.38 -14.61 19.97
C SER A 36 -6.47 -13.51 20.56
N LEU A 37 -6.30 -12.39 19.83
CA LEU A 37 -5.56 -11.21 20.27
C LEU A 37 -6.41 -10.24 21.11
N LEU A 38 -7.74 -10.39 21.10
CA LEU A 38 -8.63 -9.61 21.94
C LEU A 38 -8.47 -10.00 23.42
N ALA A 39 -8.85 -9.09 24.30
CA ALA A 39 -8.89 -9.36 25.73
C ALA A 39 -9.84 -10.52 26.05
N ASN A 40 -9.51 -11.35 27.03
CA ASN A 40 -10.42 -12.41 27.46
C ASN A 40 -11.67 -11.79 28.16
N PRO A 41 -12.89 -11.94 27.60
CA PRO A 41 -14.11 -11.31 28.14
C PRO A 41 -14.52 -11.88 29.50
N LYS A 42 -13.94 -13.01 29.93
CA LYS A 42 -14.14 -13.60 31.26
C LYS A 42 -13.34 -12.89 32.37
N SER A 43 -12.39 -12.04 32.00
CA SER A 43 -11.62 -11.24 32.96
C SER A 43 -12.50 -10.18 33.63
N GLU A 44 -12.20 -9.82 34.87
CA GLU A 44 -13.01 -8.83 35.61
C GLU A 44 -13.02 -7.46 34.93
N SER A 45 -11.84 -7.00 34.49
CA SER A 45 -11.65 -5.75 33.76
C SER A 45 -10.51 -5.87 32.76
N PHE A 46 -10.54 -5.09 31.68
CA PHE A 46 -9.47 -5.04 30.68
C PHE A 46 -9.57 -3.78 29.83
N ARG A 47 -8.43 -3.35 29.29
CA ARG A 47 -8.35 -2.40 28.18
C ARG A 47 -7.31 -2.95 27.22
N HIS A 48 -7.74 -3.28 26.01
CA HIS A 48 -6.84 -3.71 24.95
C HIS A 48 -7.02 -2.79 23.74
N ARG A 49 -5.94 -2.47 23.03
CA ARG A 49 -5.89 -1.69 21.81
C ARG A 49 -5.08 -2.46 20.77
N GLY A 50 -5.68 -2.70 19.61
CA GLY A 50 -4.96 -3.29 18.49
C GLY A 50 -5.40 -2.76 17.14
N LEU A 51 -4.65 -3.17 16.11
CA LEU A 51 -4.84 -2.76 14.73
C LEU A 51 -4.88 -3.97 13.81
N VAL A 52 -5.86 -3.98 12.90
CA VAL A 52 -6.00 -4.97 11.84
C VAL A 52 -5.76 -4.29 10.49
N VAL A 53 -4.71 -4.73 9.79
CA VAL A 53 -4.27 -4.19 8.51
C VAL A 53 -4.68 -5.12 7.36
N GLY A 54 -5.72 -4.75 6.63
CA GLY A 54 -6.16 -5.49 5.43
C GLY A 54 -5.71 -4.83 4.14
N TYR A 55 -5.68 -5.56 3.01
CA TYR A 55 -5.41 -4.91 1.72
C TYR A 55 -6.59 -3.98 1.31
N VAL A 56 -6.34 -3.09 0.35
CA VAL A 56 -7.38 -2.23 -0.23
C VAL A 56 -8.44 -3.11 -0.90
N GLN A 57 -9.71 -3.02 -0.49
CA GLN A 57 -10.80 -3.88 -1.00
C GLN A 57 -10.60 -5.40 -0.76
N SER A 58 -9.85 -5.80 0.26
CA SER A 58 -9.56 -7.22 0.57
C SER A 58 -10.67 -7.99 1.30
N GLY A 59 -11.88 -7.43 1.39
CA GLY A 59 -12.93 -8.04 2.22
C GLY A 59 -12.79 -7.81 3.73
N LYS A 60 -12.10 -6.74 4.17
CA LYS A 60 -12.01 -6.34 5.60
C LYS A 60 -13.35 -6.40 6.35
N THR A 61 -14.44 -5.96 5.72
CA THR A 61 -15.75 -6.00 6.36
C THR A 61 -16.25 -7.42 6.63
N ALA A 62 -15.91 -8.40 5.79
CA ALA A 62 -16.27 -9.79 6.02
C ALA A 62 -15.45 -10.42 7.16
N ASN A 63 -14.17 -10.05 7.27
CA ASN A 63 -13.38 -10.39 8.46
C ASN A 63 -13.97 -9.71 9.71
N MET A 64 -14.32 -8.42 9.65
CA MET A 64 -14.96 -7.70 10.75
C MET A 64 -16.27 -8.36 11.20
N THR A 65 -17.13 -8.80 10.27
CA THR A 65 -18.37 -9.51 10.64
C THR A 65 -18.10 -10.87 11.29
N ALA A 66 -17.09 -11.60 10.81
CA ALA A 66 -16.64 -12.85 11.42
C ALA A 66 -16.08 -12.63 12.84
N VAL A 67 -15.27 -11.60 13.04
CA VAL A 67 -14.75 -11.19 14.36
C VAL A 67 -15.88 -10.83 15.30
N ILE A 68 -16.87 -10.05 14.87
CA ILE A 68 -18.04 -9.71 15.70
C ILE A 68 -18.80 -10.98 16.11
N ALA A 69 -19.08 -11.88 15.17
CA ALA A 69 -19.81 -13.11 15.45
C ALA A 69 -19.07 -13.97 16.50
N LYS A 70 -17.77 -14.18 16.30
CA LYS A 70 -16.92 -14.97 17.21
C LYS A 70 -16.70 -14.29 18.56
N ALA A 71 -16.56 -12.97 18.60
CA ALA A 71 -16.42 -12.22 19.84
C ALA A 71 -17.68 -12.33 20.71
N VAL A 72 -18.86 -12.27 20.10
CA VAL A 72 -20.12 -12.49 20.84
C VAL A 72 -20.19 -13.92 21.37
N ASP A 73 -19.83 -14.93 20.55
CA ASP A 73 -19.75 -16.32 20.99
C ASP A 73 -18.74 -16.51 22.15
N ALA A 74 -17.66 -15.71 22.18
CA ALA A 74 -16.66 -15.71 23.25
C ALA A 74 -17.10 -15.00 24.55
N GLY A 75 -18.14 -14.15 24.50
CA GLY A 75 -18.73 -13.48 25.66
C GLY A 75 -18.74 -11.95 25.62
N TYR A 76 -18.36 -11.32 24.51
CA TYR A 76 -18.58 -9.89 24.31
C TYR A 76 -20.08 -9.61 24.16
N ASN A 77 -20.58 -8.59 24.85
CA ASN A 77 -22.04 -8.36 24.98
C ASN A 77 -22.49 -6.94 24.58
N LEU A 78 -21.55 -6.06 24.25
CA LEU A 78 -21.81 -4.78 23.60
C LEU A 78 -20.80 -4.57 22.46
N ILE A 79 -21.32 -4.54 21.23
CA ILE A 79 -20.55 -4.31 20.02
C ILE A 79 -20.79 -2.88 19.55
N VAL A 80 -19.71 -2.13 19.36
CA VAL A 80 -19.74 -0.74 18.89
C VAL A 80 -18.92 -0.64 17.62
N LEU A 81 -19.52 -0.23 16.51
CA LEU A 81 -18.84 0.03 15.24
C LEU A 81 -18.85 1.52 14.93
N LEU A 82 -17.66 2.07 14.69
CA LEU A 82 -17.47 3.40 14.15
C LEU A 82 -17.30 3.29 12.62
N GLY A 83 -18.38 3.49 11.85
CA GLY A 83 -18.36 3.20 10.41
C GLY A 83 -17.71 4.29 9.53
N GLY A 84 -17.93 5.57 9.84
CA GLY A 84 -17.44 6.69 9.02
C GLY A 84 -18.04 8.04 9.39
N VAL A 85 -17.71 9.10 8.65
CA VAL A 85 -18.11 10.49 8.99
C VAL A 85 -19.48 10.93 8.45
N THR A 86 -20.07 10.16 7.52
CA THR A 86 -21.35 10.53 6.86
C THR A 86 -22.50 9.60 7.26
N ASN A 87 -23.75 10.09 7.19
CA ASN A 87 -24.95 9.29 7.45
C ASN A 87 -25.04 8.07 6.54
N LYS A 88 -24.75 8.26 5.25
CA LYS A 88 -24.83 7.22 4.23
C LYS A 88 -23.82 6.09 4.48
N LEU A 89 -22.56 6.43 4.80
CA LEU A 89 -21.53 5.42 5.12
C LEU A 89 -21.93 4.60 6.35
N ARG A 90 -22.40 5.26 7.42
CA ARG A 90 -22.89 4.56 8.62
C ARG A 90 -24.12 3.69 8.32
N ALA A 91 -25.08 4.17 7.53
CA ALA A 91 -26.25 3.39 7.11
C ALA A 91 -25.84 2.14 6.32
N GLN A 92 -24.87 2.27 5.42
CA GLN A 92 -24.34 1.17 4.64
C GLN A 92 -23.67 0.11 5.52
N THR A 93 -22.82 0.53 6.47
CA THR A 93 -22.22 -0.37 7.46
C THR A 93 -23.29 -1.07 8.28
N GLN A 94 -24.30 -0.34 8.78
CA GLN A 94 -25.41 -0.92 9.55
C GLN A 94 -26.15 -1.98 8.74
N ARG A 95 -26.58 -1.69 7.51
CA ARG A 95 -27.29 -2.65 6.64
C ARG A 95 -26.47 -3.91 6.41
N ARG A 96 -25.15 -3.77 6.23
CA ARG A 96 -24.25 -4.91 6.03
C ARG A 96 -24.14 -5.78 7.28
N ILE A 97 -23.88 -5.18 8.45
CA ILE A 97 -23.84 -5.93 9.72
C ILE A 97 -25.17 -6.60 10.02
N GLU A 98 -26.29 -5.91 9.77
CA GLU A 98 -27.61 -6.47 10.00
C GLU A 98 -27.89 -7.67 9.11
N ASN A 99 -27.59 -7.56 7.82
CA ASN A 99 -27.80 -8.64 6.85
C ASN A 99 -26.94 -9.86 7.14
N ASP A 100 -25.66 -9.65 7.43
CA ASP A 100 -24.67 -10.72 7.57
C ASP A 100 -24.79 -11.43 8.93
N ILE A 101 -25.05 -10.70 10.02
CA ILE A 101 -25.03 -11.27 11.39
C ILE A 101 -26.39 -11.18 12.07
N VAL A 102 -26.97 -9.98 12.19
CA VAL A 102 -28.13 -9.75 13.07
C VAL A 102 -29.34 -10.55 12.59
N ASN A 103 -29.62 -10.52 11.29
CA ASN A 103 -30.78 -11.17 10.67
C ASN A 103 -30.68 -12.70 10.70
N ARG A 104 -29.50 -13.26 10.98
CA ARG A 104 -29.35 -14.72 11.18
C ARG A 104 -30.01 -15.17 12.48
N HIS A 105 -29.94 -14.33 13.52
CA HIS A 105 -30.50 -14.58 14.84
C HIS A 105 -31.09 -13.32 15.49
N ARG A 106 -32.06 -12.68 14.82
CA ARG A 106 -32.61 -11.38 15.25
C ARG A 106 -33.01 -11.30 16.73
N PRO A 107 -33.61 -12.33 17.37
CA PRO A 107 -33.97 -12.29 18.80
C PRO A 107 -32.78 -12.22 19.77
N LEU A 108 -31.56 -12.54 19.32
CA LEU A 108 -30.34 -12.49 20.12
C LEU A 108 -29.68 -11.10 20.11
N TRP A 109 -30.19 -10.15 19.32
CA TRP A 109 -29.60 -8.83 19.15
C TRP A 109 -30.52 -7.72 19.65
N GLN A 110 -29.98 -6.82 20.46
CA GLN A 110 -30.60 -5.55 20.79
C GLN A 110 -29.88 -4.44 20.02
N LEU A 111 -30.63 -3.65 19.25
CA LEU A 111 -30.06 -2.59 18.41
C LEU A 111 -30.35 -1.22 19.03
N TYR A 112 -29.33 -0.38 19.13
CA TYR A 112 -29.49 1.04 19.50
C TYR A 112 -29.51 1.98 18.28
N THR A 113 -29.25 1.44 17.10
CA THR A 113 -29.18 2.16 15.81
C THR A 113 -29.96 1.39 14.75
N THR A 114 -30.31 2.06 13.64
CA THR A 114 -31.12 1.48 12.57
C THR A 114 -30.53 1.76 11.18
N GLU A 115 -30.99 1.02 10.17
CA GLU A 115 -30.56 1.13 8.76
C GLU A 115 -30.96 2.45 8.07
N LYS A 116 -31.83 3.25 8.68
CA LYS A 116 -32.25 4.56 8.17
C LYS A 116 -31.11 5.56 8.25
N ASP A 117 -31.00 6.48 7.31
CA ASP A 117 -29.91 7.46 7.25
C ASP A 117 -29.80 8.32 8.53
N ASP A 118 -30.92 8.62 9.18
CA ASP A 118 -31.03 9.34 10.45
C ASP A 118 -31.05 8.43 11.70
N GLY A 119 -30.98 7.11 11.51
CA GLY A 119 -31.02 6.05 12.53
C GLY A 119 -29.74 5.89 13.36
N ASP A 120 -29.00 6.97 13.56
CA ASP A 120 -27.72 7.01 14.29
C ASP A 120 -27.94 6.99 15.81
N PHE A 121 -26.86 6.83 16.59
CA PHE A 121 -26.95 6.69 18.04
C PHE A 121 -27.52 7.96 18.70
N THR A 122 -28.54 7.75 19.53
CA THR A 122 -29.17 8.77 20.39
C THR A 122 -29.25 8.23 21.81
N TYR A 123 -29.64 9.08 22.77
CA TYR A 123 -29.83 8.61 24.14
C TYR A 123 -30.85 7.47 24.18
N PRO A 124 -30.54 6.35 24.84
CA PRO A 124 -31.54 5.35 25.17
C PRO A 124 -32.72 5.99 25.90
N MET A 125 -33.94 5.49 25.71
CA MET A 125 -35.14 6.05 26.38
C MET A 125 -35.02 6.03 27.91
N ASN A 126 -34.33 5.03 28.46
CA ASN A 126 -34.01 4.88 29.88
C ASN A 126 -32.71 5.61 30.30
N GLY A 127 -32.08 6.36 29.39
CA GLY A 127 -30.89 7.17 29.63
C GLY A 127 -29.59 6.41 29.92
N SER A 128 -29.58 5.08 29.81
CA SER A 128 -28.45 4.22 30.20
C SER A 128 -28.40 2.92 29.39
N PHE A 129 -27.24 2.27 29.33
CA PHE A 129 -27.14 0.92 28.80
C PHE A 129 -27.83 -0.09 29.71
N THR A 130 -28.35 -1.15 29.10
CA THR A 130 -28.94 -2.29 29.79
C THR A 130 -28.01 -3.49 29.74
N MET A 131 -28.18 -4.43 30.66
CA MET A 131 -27.56 -5.75 30.48
C MET A 131 -28.42 -6.57 29.52
N PRO A 132 -27.83 -7.16 28.46
CA PRO A 132 -28.54 -8.11 27.64
C PRO A 132 -28.78 -9.39 28.44
N VAL A 133 -29.84 -10.12 28.10
CA VAL A 133 -30.06 -11.47 28.63
C VAL A 133 -28.87 -12.35 28.26
N GLU A 134 -28.51 -13.30 29.12
CA GLU A 134 -27.43 -14.24 28.86
C GLU A 134 -27.55 -14.88 27.47
N GLY A 135 -26.45 -14.89 26.71
CA GLY A 135 -26.41 -15.35 25.32
C GLY A 135 -26.92 -14.34 24.27
N ARG A 136 -27.19 -13.08 24.64
CA ARG A 136 -27.56 -12.00 23.71
C ARG A 136 -26.50 -10.90 23.67
N ALA A 137 -26.47 -10.16 22.57
CA ALA A 137 -25.56 -9.03 22.37
C ALA A 137 -26.32 -7.75 22.01
N GLN A 138 -25.67 -6.62 22.31
CA GLN A 138 -26.11 -5.29 21.91
C GLN A 138 -25.26 -4.78 20.75
N LEU A 139 -25.85 -4.01 19.84
CA LEU A 139 -25.16 -3.42 18.69
C LEU A 139 -25.41 -1.92 18.60
N VAL A 140 -24.32 -1.17 18.40
CA VAL A 140 -24.30 0.24 18.06
C VAL A 140 -23.46 0.41 16.79
N VAL A 141 -24.03 0.98 15.72
CA VAL A 141 -23.24 1.44 14.56
C VAL A 141 -23.40 2.94 14.44
N MET A 142 -22.34 3.68 14.71
CA MET A 142 -22.38 5.13 14.88
C MET A 142 -21.44 5.86 13.93
N LYS A 143 -21.81 7.11 13.64
CA LYS A 143 -20.92 8.02 12.90
C LYS A 143 -19.75 8.47 13.77
N LYS A 144 -18.59 8.65 13.13
CA LYS A 144 -17.40 9.31 13.68
C LYS A 144 -17.57 10.83 13.68
N VAL A 145 -18.44 11.33 14.55
CA VAL A 145 -18.67 12.77 14.76
C VAL A 145 -18.80 13.07 16.26
N THR A 146 -18.30 14.24 16.68
CA THR A 146 -18.20 14.61 18.10
C THR A 146 -19.52 14.50 18.85
N SER A 147 -20.62 15.01 18.30
CA SER A 147 -21.92 14.99 18.98
C SER A 147 -22.43 13.58 19.30
N ARG A 148 -22.12 12.59 18.45
CA ARG A 148 -22.54 11.19 18.63
C ARG A 148 -21.65 10.47 19.62
N LEU A 149 -20.34 10.68 19.53
CA LEU A 149 -19.37 10.17 20.50
C LEU A 149 -19.64 10.73 21.90
N GLU A 150 -19.91 12.03 22.01
CA GLU A 150 -20.28 12.66 23.27
C GLU A 150 -21.59 12.10 23.84
N THR A 151 -22.61 11.87 23.00
CA THR A 151 -23.87 11.24 23.42
C THR A 151 -23.66 9.80 23.92
N PHE A 152 -22.81 9.04 23.24
CA PHE A 152 -22.43 7.70 23.66
C PHE A 152 -21.69 7.72 25.00
N ARG A 153 -20.66 8.58 25.13
CA ARG A 153 -19.94 8.80 26.39
C ARG A 153 -20.88 9.19 27.52
N LYS A 154 -21.81 10.13 27.28
CA LYS A 154 -22.82 10.59 28.25
C LYS A 154 -23.82 9.53 28.66
N THR A 155 -23.99 8.48 27.87
CA THR A 155 -24.78 7.29 28.26
C THR A 155 -24.00 6.42 29.26
N ILE A 156 -22.66 6.46 29.23
CA ILE A 156 -21.77 5.75 30.17
C ILE A 156 -21.57 6.58 31.44
N VAL A 157 -21.05 7.81 31.30
CA VAL A 157 -20.69 8.74 32.39
C VAL A 157 -21.07 10.17 32.03
N ASP A 158 -21.50 10.97 33.02
CA ASP A 158 -21.78 12.40 32.81
C ASP A 158 -20.50 13.25 32.65
N ASP A 159 -20.66 14.57 32.48
CA ASP A 159 -19.55 15.51 32.32
C ASP A 159 -18.65 15.66 33.56
N LYS A 160 -19.11 15.15 34.71
CA LYS A 160 -18.34 15.08 35.96
C LYS A 160 -17.75 13.70 36.21
N GLY A 161 -17.83 12.79 35.22
CA GLY A 161 -17.35 11.41 35.33
C GLY A 161 -18.23 10.51 36.18
N LYS A 162 -19.44 10.94 36.60
CA LYS A 162 -20.33 10.10 37.39
C LYS A 162 -21.04 9.09 36.48
N PRO A 163 -21.12 7.79 36.86
CA PRO A 163 -21.81 6.78 36.08
C PRO A 163 -23.27 7.14 35.81
N LYS A 164 -23.63 7.22 34.53
CA LYS A 164 -25.03 7.31 34.05
C LYS A 164 -25.61 5.93 33.85
N THR A 165 -24.81 5.02 33.30
CA THR A 165 -25.10 3.59 33.36
C THR A 165 -24.73 3.07 34.75
N PRO A 166 -25.61 2.30 35.43
CA PRO A 166 -25.32 1.74 36.75
C PRO A 166 -24.00 0.97 36.79
N LEU A 167 -23.19 1.14 37.84
CA LEU A 167 -21.88 0.48 37.99
C LEU A 167 -21.96 -1.05 37.89
N ALA A 168 -23.03 -1.65 38.39
CA ALA A 168 -23.26 -3.10 38.29
C ALA A 168 -23.40 -3.57 36.84
N ILE A 169 -23.95 -2.73 35.96
CA ILE A 169 -24.06 -2.97 34.52
C ILE A 169 -22.69 -2.72 33.87
N LEU A 170 -22.06 -1.57 34.14
CA LEU A 170 -20.76 -1.21 33.54
C LEU A 170 -19.66 -2.27 33.78
N ARG A 171 -19.63 -2.88 34.96
CA ARG A 171 -18.66 -3.96 35.28
C ARG A 171 -18.91 -5.25 34.50
N GLN A 172 -20.15 -5.49 34.09
CA GLN A 172 -20.54 -6.69 33.35
C GLN A 172 -20.54 -6.48 31.83
N LEU A 173 -20.57 -5.23 31.36
CA LEU A 173 -20.41 -4.94 29.94
C LEU A 173 -19.00 -5.32 29.49
N LYS A 174 -18.92 -6.18 28.46
CA LYS A 174 -17.70 -6.60 27.79
C LYS A 174 -17.77 -6.05 26.37
N VAL A 175 -17.05 -4.94 26.16
CA VAL A 175 -17.22 -4.10 24.97
C VAL A 175 -16.18 -4.42 23.92
N LEU A 176 -16.64 -4.65 22.69
CA LEU A 176 -15.79 -4.65 21.51
C LEU A 176 -16.09 -3.38 20.71
N LEU A 177 -15.13 -2.46 20.65
CA LEU A 177 -15.21 -1.23 19.88
C LEU A 177 -14.35 -1.36 18.63
N ILE A 178 -14.99 -1.40 17.46
CA ILE A 178 -14.32 -1.51 16.17
C ILE A 178 -14.37 -0.16 15.47
N ASP A 179 -13.22 0.32 15.02
CA ASP A 179 -13.05 1.58 14.29
C ASP A 179 -12.66 1.32 12.84
N ASP A 180 -13.61 1.42 11.92
CA ASP A 180 -13.40 1.15 10.49
C ASP A 180 -12.82 2.38 9.79
N GLU A 181 -11.77 2.21 8.98
CA GLU A 181 -10.92 3.29 8.45
C GLU A 181 -10.39 4.19 9.58
N CYS A 182 -9.75 3.57 10.59
CA CYS A 182 -9.26 4.25 11.80
C CYS A 182 -8.17 5.31 11.54
N ASP A 183 -7.53 5.29 10.37
CA ASP A 183 -6.63 6.34 9.89
C ASP A 183 -7.38 7.64 9.57
N GLN A 184 -8.71 7.58 9.38
CA GLN A 184 -9.57 8.71 9.14
C GLN A 184 -10.28 9.19 10.42
N ALA A 185 -10.03 10.45 10.77
CA ALA A 185 -10.64 11.23 11.85
C ALA A 185 -10.32 10.78 13.29
N SER A 186 -10.00 9.50 13.52
CA SER A 186 -9.68 8.99 14.86
C SER A 186 -8.26 9.33 15.31
N VAL A 187 -7.28 9.33 14.38
CA VAL A 187 -5.90 9.77 14.67
C VAL A 187 -5.88 11.26 14.99
N ASN A 188 -5.12 11.65 16.03
CA ASN A 188 -4.95 13.06 16.38
C ASN A 188 -4.22 13.80 15.24
N SER A 189 -4.74 14.97 14.87
CA SER A 189 -4.21 15.78 13.76
C SER A 189 -4.20 17.27 14.09
N SER A 190 -4.20 17.62 15.38
CA SER A 190 -3.99 18.99 15.86
C SER A 190 -2.57 19.48 15.53
N ASP A 191 -2.33 20.78 15.67
CA ASP A 191 -1.01 21.38 15.39
C ASP A 191 -0.15 21.53 16.65
N ASN A 192 -0.68 21.18 17.84
CA ASN A 192 -0.02 21.30 19.14
C ASN A 192 -0.13 19.98 19.93
N ASP A 193 0.93 19.54 20.60
CA ASP A 193 1.03 18.25 21.29
C ASP A 193 0.07 18.16 22.48
N TYR A 194 -0.24 19.29 23.09
CA TYR A 194 -1.25 19.38 24.15
C TYR A 194 -2.70 19.42 23.63
N ASP A 195 -2.91 19.64 22.33
CA ASP A 195 -4.24 19.71 21.74
C ASP A 195 -4.69 18.35 21.19
N MET A 196 -5.92 17.97 21.51
CA MET A 196 -6.58 16.81 20.92
C MET A 196 -7.67 17.25 19.96
N THR A 197 -7.73 16.65 18.76
CA THR A 197 -8.92 16.81 17.93
C THR A 197 -10.15 16.30 18.70
N ARG A 198 -11.29 16.96 18.52
CA ARG A 198 -12.51 16.65 19.27
C ARG A 198 -12.98 15.19 19.12
N ILE A 199 -12.76 14.58 17.95
CA ILE A 199 -13.14 13.18 17.71
C ILE A 199 -12.21 12.24 18.48
N ASN A 200 -10.89 12.41 18.32
CA ASN A 200 -9.87 11.63 19.03
C ASN A 200 -10.08 11.72 20.55
N ALA A 201 -10.28 12.93 21.09
CA ALA A 201 -10.53 13.16 22.52
C ALA A 201 -11.76 12.38 23.03
N GLU A 202 -12.89 12.40 22.31
CA GLU A 202 -14.08 11.68 22.75
C GLU A 202 -13.92 10.16 22.67
N ILE A 203 -13.20 9.62 21.68
CA ILE A 203 -12.88 8.18 21.63
C ILE A 203 -12.05 7.78 22.85
N ARG A 204 -10.97 8.51 23.16
CA ARG A 204 -10.15 8.23 24.35
C ARG A 204 -10.95 8.29 25.65
N LYS A 205 -11.86 9.28 25.80
CA LYS A 205 -12.76 9.38 26.97
C LYS A 205 -13.72 8.20 27.06
N ILE A 206 -14.26 7.71 25.95
CA ILE A 206 -15.11 6.51 25.92
C ILE A 206 -14.32 5.30 26.41
N LEU A 207 -13.11 5.09 25.88
CA LEU A 207 -12.23 3.99 26.30
C LEU A 207 -11.90 4.05 27.79
N LYS A 208 -11.58 5.24 28.32
CA LYS A 208 -11.31 5.44 29.76
C LYS A 208 -12.55 5.19 30.63
N ALA A 209 -13.75 5.48 30.12
CA ALA A 209 -15.00 5.33 30.87
C ALA A 209 -15.51 3.87 30.95
N LEU A 210 -15.02 2.98 30.08
CA LEU A 210 -15.43 1.57 30.04
C LEU A 210 -14.46 0.69 30.86
N PRO A 211 -14.95 -0.10 31.84
CA PRO A 211 -14.09 -1.01 32.61
C PRO A 211 -13.54 -2.20 31.83
N SER A 212 -14.18 -2.59 30.73
CA SER A 212 -13.83 -3.77 29.92
C SER A 212 -14.06 -3.45 28.45
N VAL A 213 -13.01 -3.03 27.75
CA VAL A 213 -13.08 -2.66 26.34
C VAL A 213 -11.89 -3.16 25.54
N SER A 214 -12.16 -3.75 24.38
CA SER A 214 -11.17 -4.02 23.34
C SER A 214 -11.44 -3.08 22.18
N TYR A 215 -10.50 -2.18 21.90
CA TYR A 215 -10.50 -1.28 20.75
C TYR A 215 -9.72 -1.93 19.61
N VAL A 216 -10.33 -2.03 18.44
CA VAL A 216 -9.70 -2.59 17.24
C VAL A 216 -9.87 -1.62 16.08
N GLY A 217 -8.77 -1.00 15.65
CA GLY A 217 -8.74 -0.23 14.42
C GLY A 217 -8.67 -1.14 13.20
N TYR A 218 -9.46 -0.88 12.17
CA TYR A 218 -9.35 -1.51 10.86
C TYR A 218 -8.92 -0.46 9.83
N THR A 219 -7.89 -0.77 9.04
CA THR A 219 -7.47 0.11 7.94
C THR A 219 -6.75 -0.66 6.83
N ALA A 220 -6.65 -0.07 5.65
CA ALA A 220 -5.67 -0.49 4.62
C ALA A 220 -4.35 0.28 4.68
N THR A 221 -4.32 1.43 5.33
CA THR A 221 -3.20 2.37 5.28
C THR A 221 -2.82 2.72 6.72
N PRO A 222 -2.05 1.85 7.41
CA PRO A 222 -1.79 1.97 8.84
C PRO A 222 -0.78 3.06 9.20
N PHE A 223 -0.29 3.81 8.21
CA PHE A 223 0.83 4.75 8.36
C PHE A 223 0.63 5.76 9.50
N ALA A 224 -0.55 6.38 9.59
CA ALA A 224 -0.86 7.31 10.66
C ALA A 224 -1.06 6.62 12.02
N ASN A 225 -1.52 5.37 12.03
CA ASN A 225 -1.82 4.63 13.26
C ASN A 225 -0.56 4.14 13.96
N VAL A 226 0.46 3.73 13.19
CA VAL A 226 1.75 3.27 13.74
C VAL A 226 2.63 4.41 14.24
N PHE A 227 2.25 5.67 13.95
CA PHE A 227 2.93 6.90 14.39
C PHE A 227 2.26 7.62 15.55
N ILE A 228 1.21 7.03 16.14
CA ILE A 228 0.58 7.56 17.34
C ILE A 228 1.54 7.42 18.52
N ASP A 229 1.60 8.42 19.40
CA ASP A 229 2.39 8.34 20.63
C ASP A 229 1.97 7.11 21.49
N PRO A 230 2.90 6.18 21.78
CA PRO A 230 2.61 5.04 22.64
C PRO A 230 2.45 5.42 24.13
N TYR A 231 2.91 6.62 24.54
CA TYR A 231 2.88 7.08 25.93
C TYR A 231 1.96 8.29 26.13
N PRO A 232 1.33 8.42 27.32
CA PRO A 232 0.64 9.65 27.68
C PRO A 232 1.65 10.75 28.04
N LEU A 233 1.39 11.99 27.60
CA LEU A 233 2.22 13.16 27.92
C LEU A 233 2.32 13.42 29.44
N ASN A 234 1.25 13.14 30.20
CA ASN A 234 1.24 13.21 31.67
C ASN A 234 0.51 12.02 32.30
N GLN A 235 0.83 11.70 33.57
CA GLN A 235 0.17 10.63 34.34
C GLN A 235 -1.37 10.78 34.45
N ASN A 236 -1.90 11.99 34.29
CA ASN A 236 -3.34 12.28 34.36
C ASN A 236 -4.03 12.36 33.00
N ASP A 237 -3.26 12.33 31.90
CA ASP A 237 -3.77 12.51 30.55
C ASP A 237 -4.48 11.27 30.01
N LEU A 238 -5.10 11.44 28.85
CA LEU A 238 -5.75 10.35 28.13
C LEU A 238 -4.72 9.68 27.22
N ASP A 239 -4.43 8.40 27.46
CA ASP A 239 -3.70 7.55 26.51
C ASP A 239 -4.30 7.69 25.09
N ASP A 240 -3.45 7.78 24.06
CA ASP A 240 -3.90 7.91 22.67
C ASP A 240 -4.45 6.59 22.11
N LEU A 241 -4.50 6.41 20.79
CA LEU A 241 -5.03 5.22 20.14
C LEU A 241 -3.92 4.33 19.54
N TYR A 242 -2.69 4.43 20.07
CA TYR A 242 -1.60 3.55 19.67
C TYR A 242 -2.00 2.08 19.87
N PRO A 243 -1.82 1.20 18.86
CA PRO A 243 -2.22 -0.20 18.93
C PRO A 243 -1.23 -0.99 19.79
N GLU A 244 -1.29 -0.78 21.09
CA GLU A 244 -0.23 -1.17 22.01
C GLU A 244 -0.13 -2.68 22.26
N ASP A 245 -1.24 -3.42 22.14
CA ASP A 245 -1.30 -4.84 22.47
C ASP A 245 -1.06 -5.74 21.26
N PHE A 246 -1.53 -5.33 20.07
CA PHE A 246 -1.28 -6.10 18.84
C PHE A 246 -1.45 -5.27 17.56
N ILE A 247 -0.69 -5.64 16.54
CA ILE A 247 -0.98 -5.31 15.14
C ILE A 247 -0.98 -6.64 14.37
N THR A 248 -2.00 -6.90 13.57
CA THR A 248 -2.05 -8.08 12.69
C THR A 248 -2.42 -7.70 11.27
N ALA A 249 -1.90 -8.44 10.30
CA ALA A 249 -2.14 -8.26 8.88
C ALA A 249 -3.06 -9.37 8.37
N LEU A 250 -4.17 -9.01 7.73
CA LEU A 250 -5.03 -10.01 7.11
C LEU A 250 -4.29 -10.69 5.94
N PRO A 251 -4.39 -12.03 5.82
CA PRO A 251 -3.68 -12.74 4.78
C PRO A 251 -4.19 -12.33 3.42
N ARG A 252 -3.30 -12.45 2.44
CA ARG A 252 -3.66 -12.28 1.05
C ARG A 252 -4.39 -13.51 0.55
N THR A 253 -5.68 -13.40 0.28
CA THR A 253 -6.44 -14.50 -0.33
C THR A 253 -6.07 -14.67 -1.81
N GLU A 254 -6.14 -15.90 -2.29
CA GLU A 254 -6.01 -16.23 -3.71
C GLU A 254 -7.01 -15.44 -4.58
N GLY A 255 -6.57 -15.00 -5.76
CA GLY A 255 -7.39 -14.19 -6.68
C GLY A 255 -7.54 -12.72 -6.32
N TYR A 256 -6.93 -12.24 -5.23
CA TYR A 256 -6.85 -10.80 -4.96
C TYR A 256 -5.93 -10.12 -5.99
N PHE A 257 -6.47 -9.20 -6.77
CA PHE A 257 -5.71 -8.42 -7.73
C PHE A 257 -5.19 -7.15 -7.05
N GLY A 258 -3.90 -7.08 -6.79
CA GLY A 258 -3.23 -6.04 -6.03
C GLY A 258 -2.02 -5.45 -6.76
N ALA A 259 -1.20 -4.72 -6.03
CA ALA A 259 -0.04 -4.06 -6.61
C ALA A 259 0.99 -5.07 -7.15
N ARG A 260 1.13 -6.25 -6.52
CA ARG A 260 2.04 -7.29 -6.97
C ARG A 260 1.68 -7.85 -8.36
N GLU A 261 0.41 -7.99 -8.70
CA GLU A 261 -0.04 -8.47 -10.02
C GLU A 261 0.17 -7.40 -11.07
N VAL A 262 -0.01 -6.14 -10.71
CA VAL A 262 0.11 -5.02 -11.65
C VAL A 262 1.57 -4.65 -11.90
N PHE A 263 2.39 -4.59 -10.87
CA PHE A 263 3.76 -4.07 -10.94
C PHE A 263 4.84 -5.15 -10.93
N GLY A 264 4.50 -6.39 -10.58
CA GLY A 264 5.45 -7.47 -10.37
C GLY A 264 6.31 -7.27 -9.12
N PHE A 265 7.34 -8.09 -8.98
CA PHE A 265 8.35 -8.00 -7.92
C PHE A 265 9.73 -8.33 -8.49
N GLY A 266 10.80 -8.01 -7.75
CA GLY A 266 12.16 -8.26 -8.22
C GLY A 266 12.45 -9.76 -8.33
N PRO A 267 13.07 -10.25 -9.41
CA PRO A 267 13.40 -11.67 -9.56
C PRO A 267 14.48 -12.11 -8.56
N ASP A 268 14.42 -13.37 -8.16
CA ASP A 268 15.44 -13.99 -7.28
C ASP A 268 16.83 -14.08 -7.93
N ASN A 269 16.84 -14.23 -9.26
CA ASN A 269 18.04 -14.20 -10.08
C ASN A 269 17.81 -13.36 -11.36
N PRO A 270 18.34 -12.13 -11.43
CA PRO A 270 18.16 -11.23 -12.58
C PRO A 270 18.87 -11.66 -13.86
N ASP A 271 19.74 -12.69 -13.82
CA ASP A 271 20.35 -13.27 -15.02
C ASP A 271 19.40 -14.22 -15.78
N ASN A 272 18.35 -14.69 -15.13
CA ASN A 272 17.33 -15.53 -15.75
C ASN A 272 16.20 -14.67 -16.35
N PRO A 273 15.46 -15.19 -17.35
CA PRO A 273 14.21 -14.56 -17.79
C PRO A 273 13.23 -14.45 -16.62
N GLU A 274 12.62 -13.27 -16.45
CA GLU A 274 11.59 -13.06 -15.43
C GLU A 274 10.42 -14.04 -15.64
N SER A 275 9.92 -14.60 -14.55
CA SER A 275 8.63 -15.28 -14.57
C SER A 275 7.50 -14.28 -14.86
N PRO A 276 6.33 -14.75 -15.36
CA PRO A 276 5.17 -13.86 -15.56
C PRO A 276 4.75 -13.09 -14.30
N GLU A 277 4.94 -13.70 -13.12
CA GLU A 277 4.62 -13.10 -11.83
C GLU A 277 5.64 -12.02 -11.42
N GLU A 278 6.94 -12.27 -11.65
CA GLU A 278 8.01 -11.30 -11.42
C GLU A 278 7.87 -10.10 -12.35
N ALA A 279 7.51 -10.35 -13.62
CA ALA A 279 7.28 -9.31 -14.62
C ALA A 279 6.11 -8.39 -14.21
N GLY A 280 5.06 -8.96 -13.62
CA GLY A 280 3.77 -8.31 -13.45
C GLY A 280 2.96 -8.30 -14.76
N ARG A 281 1.67 -7.98 -14.67
CA ARG A 281 0.76 -7.90 -15.80
C ARG A 281 0.88 -6.55 -16.50
N ASN A 282 0.97 -6.55 -17.83
CA ASN A 282 1.13 -5.34 -18.63
C ASN A 282 -0.18 -4.54 -18.76
N MET A 283 -0.67 -4.02 -17.65
CA MET A 283 -1.98 -3.38 -17.54
C MET A 283 -1.91 -1.85 -17.46
N ILE A 284 -0.71 -1.29 -17.38
CA ILE A 284 -0.48 0.15 -17.27
C ILE A 284 -0.27 0.74 -18.66
N ARG A 285 -0.97 1.82 -18.97
CA ARG A 285 -0.84 2.59 -20.19
C ARG A 285 -0.40 4.00 -19.83
N ASN A 286 0.72 4.44 -20.40
CA ASN A 286 1.27 5.74 -20.07
C ASN A 286 0.46 6.86 -20.76
N VAL A 287 0.12 7.89 -19.99
CA VAL A 287 -0.45 9.14 -20.51
C VAL A 287 0.68 10.17 -20.58
N PRO A 288 1.09 10.59 -21.79
CA PRO A 288 2.23 11.48 -21.97
C PRO A 288 2.07 12.82 -21.27
N THR A 289 3.14 13.34 -20.67
CA THR A 289 3.12 14.60 -19.91
C THR A 289 2.63 15.79 -20.75
N GLU A 290 2.95 15.85 -22.05
CA GLU A 290 2.51 16.89 -22.98
C GLU A 290 1.00 16.89 -23.24
N LYS A 291 0.31 15.76 -23.02
CA LYS A 291 -1.14 15.64 -23.17
C LYS A 291 -1.88 16.10 -21.91
N LEU A 292 -1.21 16.22 -20.75
CA LEU A 292 -1.85 16.59 -19.49
C LEU A 292 -2.54 17.96 -19.53
N GLY A 293 -1.96 18.91 -20.26
CA GLY A 293 -2.53 20.24 -20.47
C GLY A 293 -3.84 20.24 -21.26
N LYS A 294 -4.27 19.11 -21.83
CA LYS A 294 -5.57 18.91 -22.48
C LYS A 294 -6.57 18.18 -21.60
N LEU A 295 -6.12 17.58 -20.50
CA LEU A 295 -6.93 16.68 -19.66
C LEU A 295 -7.23 17.23 -18.26
N ARG A 296 -6.38 18.15 -17.76
CA ARG A 296 -6.55 18.79 -16.46
C ARG A 296 -6.02 20.23 -16.46
N PRO A 297 -6.56 21.13 -15.62
CA PRO A 297 -6.01 22.47 -15.46
C PRO A 297 -4.59 22.42 -14.91
N ALA A 298 -3.68 23.23 -15.46
CA ALA A 298 -2.29 23.30 -15.01
C ALA A 298 -2.15 23.98 -13.64
N ARG A 299 -3.00 24.99 -13.37
CA ARG A 299 -3.03 25.73 -12.10
C ARG A 299 -4.43 25.77 -11.51
N ALA A 300 -4.51 25.96 -10.20
CA ALA A 300 -5.79 26.05 -9.49
C ALA A 300 -6.69 27.19 -10.01
N GLY A 301 -6.10 28.33 -10.40
CA GLY A 301 -6.83 29.48 -10.95
C GLY A 301 -7.49 29.23 -12.30
N ASP A 302 -7.02 28.25 -13.07
CA ASP A 302 -7.54 27.94 -14.41
C ASP A 302 -8.74 26.99 -14.36
N LYS A 303 -9.12 26.51 -13.17
CA LYS A 303 -10.16 25.48 -13.00
C LYS A 303 -11.51 25.86 -13.60
N ASP A 304 -11.85 27.15 -13.65
CA ASP A 304 -13.17 27.60 -14.13
C ASP A 304 -13.18 27.87 -15.63
N THR A 305 -12.03 28.15 -16.25
CA THR A 305 -11.91 28.42 -17.70
C THR A 305 -11.48 27.20 -18.50
N PHE A 306 -10.80 26.24 -17.86
CA PHE A 306 -10.28 25.04 -18.50
C PHE A 306 -11.37 24.07 -18.98
N HIS A 307 -11.28 23.61 -20.23
CA HIS A 307 -12.15 22.60 -20.81
C HIS A 307 -11.33 21.39 -21.25
N PRO A 308 -11.63 20.17 -20.76
CA PRO A 308 -10.93 18.98 -21.19
C PRO A 308 -11.22 18.68 -22.67
N GLN A 309 -10.25 18.06 -23.34
CA GLN A 309 -10.36 17.62 -24.74
C GLN A 309 -10.19 16.12 -24.84
N MET A 310 -10.81 15.51 -25.86
CA MET A 310 -10.66 14.09 -26.14
C MET A 310 -9.28 13.83 -26.75
N THR A 311 -8.35 13.36 -25.92
CA THR A 311 -7.02 12.90 -26.34
C THR A 311 -7.04 11.45 -26.79
N ASP A 312 -6.06 11.03 -27.58
CA ASP A 312 -5.92 9.63 -28.03
C ASP A 312 -5.93 8.62 -26.87
N GLU A 313 -5.32 8.97 -25.74
CA GLU A 313 -5.24 8.10 -24.56
C GLU A 313 -6.59 7.94 -23.86
N LEU A 314 -7.34 9.04 -23.70
CA LEU A 314 -8.69 9.03 -23.14
C LEU A 314 -9.68 8.30 -24.06
N GLU A 315 -9.52 8.47 -25.37
CA GLU A 315 -10.30 7.75 -26.37
C GLU A 315 -10.03 6.24 -26.30
N LYS A 316 -8.76 5.81 -26.31
CA LYS A 316 -8.37 4.41 -26.16
C LYS A 316 -8.88 3.80 -24.85
N ALA A 317 -8.79 4.53 -23.74
CA ALA A 317 -9.32 4.08 -22.46
C ALA A 317 -10.85 3.87 -22.51
N THR A 318 -11.58 4.79 -23.15
CA THR A 318 -13.04 4.71 -23.32
C THR A 318 -13.43 3.54 -24.22
N LEU A 319 -12.75 3.37 -25.36
CA LEU A 319 -12.95 2.25 -26.28
C LEU A 319 -12.66 0.91 -25.61
N TRP A 320 -11.55 0.80 -24.88
CA TRP A 320 -11.21 -0.42 -24.15
C TRP A 320 -12.25 -0.73 -23.07
N PHE A 321 -12.78 0.28 -22.38
CA PHE A 321 -13.86 0.05 -21.42
C PHE A 321 -15.09 -0.57 -22.10
N LEU A 322 -15.54 -0.01 -23.22
CA LEU A 322 -16.69 -0.53 -23.97
C LEU A 322 -16.44 -1.97 -24.45
N LEU A 323 -15.25 -2.25 -24.99
CA LEU A 323 -14.82 -3.60 -25.38
C LEU A 323 -14.80 -4.55 -24.19
N SER A 324 -14.27 -4.12 -23.04
CA SER A 324 -14.23 -4.92 -21.81
C SER A 324 -15.63 -5.28 -21.34
N CYS A 325 -16.59 -4.36 -21.43
CA CYS A 325 -18.00 -4.62 -21.10
C CYS A 325 -18.62 -5.64 -22.08
N ALA A 326 -18.35 -5.51 -23.38
CA ALA A 326 -18.82 -6.46 -24.38
C ALA A 326 -18.25 -7.86 -24.14
N ILE A 327 -16.95 -7.97 -23.82
CA ILE A 327 -16.29 -9.23 -23.47
C ILE A 327 -16.91 -9.84 -22.20
N ARG A 328 -17.14 -9.04 -21.15
CA ARG A 328 -17.77 -9.51 -19.90
C ARG A 328 -19.20 -10.02 -20.14
N ARG A 329 -19.98 -9.35 -20.98
CA ARG A 329 -21.31 -9.86 -21.40
C ARG A 329 -21.21 -11.14 -22.22
N ALA A 330 -20.23 -11.25 -23.11
CA ALA A 330 -19.96 -12.50 -23.84
C ALA A 330 -19.56 -13.66 -22.90
N ARG A 331 -18.98 -13.36 -21.73
CA ARG A 331 -18.71 -14.31 -20.64
C ARG A 331 -19.92 -14.60 -19.74
N GLY A 332 -21.10 -14.06 -20.05
CA GLY A 332 -22.32 -14.25 -19.28
C GLY A 332 -22.46 -13.33 -18.06
N GLN A 333 -21.64 -12.29 -17.92
CA GLN A 333 -21.69 -11.35 -16.79
C GLN A 333 -22.65 -10.16 -17.04
N GLN A 334 -23.73 -10.34 -17.79
CA GLN A 334 -24.70 -9.26 -18.02
C GLN A 334 -25.43 -8.80 -16.74
N ASP A 335 -25.49 -9.65 -15.72
CA ASP A 335 -26.10 -9.40 -14.42
C ASP A 335 -25.12 -8.78 -13.40
N LYS A 336 -23.90 -8.41 -13.83
CA LYS A 336 -22.87 -7.83 -12.96
C LYS A 336 -22.63 -6.36 -13.30
N HIS A 337 -22.22 -5.59 -12.29
CA HIS A 337 -21.77 -4.22 -12.50
C HIS A 337 -20.52 -4.19 -13.39
N MET A 338 -20.41 -3.15 -14.22
CA MET A 338 -19.29 -2.86 -15.10
C MET A 338 -18.98 -1.37 -15.01
N THR A 339 -17.79 -1.02 -14.54
CA THR A 339 -17.48 0.37 -14.18
C THR A 339 -16.13 0.82 -14.78
N MET A 340 -16.09 2.07 -15.23
CA MET A 340 -14.89 2.82 -15.54
C MET A 340 -14.76 3.99 -14.58
N LEU A 341 -13.55 4.24 -14.07
CA LEU A 341 -13.24 5.40 -13.24
C LEU A 341 -12.41 6.40 -14.06
N VAL A 342 -12.87 7.64 -14.15
CA VAL A 342 -12.12 8.76 -14.73
C VAL A 342 -11.87 9.81 -13.65
N HIS A 343 -10.61 9.98 -13.29
CA HIS A 343 -10.18 10.95 -12.29
C HIS A 343 -8.97 11.74 -12.77
N THR A 344 -9.23 12.90 -13.37
CA THR A 344 -8.18 13.79 -13.90
C THR A 344 -7.92 15.03 -13.04
N SER A 345 -8.90 15.47 -12.26
CA SER A 345 -8.86 16.72 -11.49
C SER A 345 -9.55 16.57 -10.13
N PRO A 346 -9.15 17.32 -9.08
CA PRO A 346 -9.87 17.36 -7.81
C PRO A 346 -11.14 18.24 -7.85
N TYR A 347 -11.31 19.08 -8.87
CA TYR A 347 -12.37 20.10 -8.90
C TYR A 347 -13.70 19.58 -9.45
N ILE A 348 -14.80 19.86 -8.73
CA ILE A 348 -16.16 19.42 -9.09
C ILE A 348 -16.57 19.86 -10.50
N ILE A 349 -16.32 21.13 -10.85
CA ILE A 349 -16.64 21.68 -12.18
C ILE A 349 -15.96 20.89 -13.30
N GLN A 350 -14.76 20.37 -13.04
CA GLN A 350 -14.00 19.57 -14.01
C GLN A 350 -14.56 18.16 -14.17
N HIS A 351 -15.16 17.57 -13.13
CA HIS A 351 -15.85 16.28 -13.24
C HIS A 351 -17.06 16.39 -14.18
N THR A 352 -17.87 17.43 -14.02
CA THR A 352 -19.04 17.68 -14.89
C THR A 352 -18.62 17.91 -16.34
N ARG A 353 -17.56 18.68 -16.58
CA ARG A 353 -17.04 18.92 -17.94
C ARG A 353 -16.49 17.66 -18.59
N MET A 354 -15.74 16.86 -17.84
CA MET A 354 -15.18 15.59 -18.33
C MET A 354 -16.29 14.57 -18.64
N ALA A 355 -17.31 14.46 -17.79
CA ALA A 355 -18.47 13.60 -18.06
C ALA A 355 -19.20 14.03 -19.34
N LYS A 356 -19.46 15.32 -19.52
CA LYS A 356 -20.08 15.85 -20.74
C LYS A 356 -19.25 15.59 -22.00
N LEU A 357 -17.91 15.71 -21.91
CA LEU A 357 -17.01 15.41 -23.02
C LEU A 357 -17.14 13.94 -23.46
N LEU A 358 -17.09 13.01 -22.50
CA LEU A 358 -17.20 11.58 -22.78
C LEU A 358 -18.58 11.20 -23.30
N GLU A 359 -19.65 11.74 -22.68
CA GLU A 359 -21.03 11.51 -23.11
C GLU A 359 -21.27 12.04 -24.52
N GLY A 360 -20.80 13.26 -24.82
CA GLY A 360 -20.90 13.86 -26.15
C GLY A 360 -20.16 13.02 -27.19
N TRP A 361 -18.92 12.62 -26.91
CA TRP A 361 -18.13 11.81 -27.83
C TRP A 361 -18.76 10.43 -28.10
N ILE A 362 -19.28 9.74 -27.09
CA ILE A 362 -19.95 8.44 -27.30
C ILE A 362 -21.23 8.61 -28.13
N LYS A 363 -22.04 9.64 -27.87
CA LYS A 363 -23.27 9.91 -28.64
C LYS A 363 -22.97 10.22 -30.11
N GLU A 364 -21.95 11.05 -30.36
CA GLU A 364 -21.52 11.39 -31.72
C GLU A 364 -21.00 10.18 -32.51
N ASN A 365 -20.45 9.17 -31.82
CA ASN A 365 -19.86 7.98 -32.43
C ASN A 365 -20.70 6.71 -32.28
N GLN A 366 -21.93 6.79 -31.78
CA GLN A 366 -22.75 5.63 -31.41
C GLN A 366 -22.93 4.64 -32.58
N ASP A 367 -23.31 5.13 -33.76
CA ASP A 367 -23.49 4.30 -34.96
C ASP A 367 -22.16 3.71 -35.46
N ALA A 368 -21.07 4.47 -35.37
CA ALA A 368 -19.74 4.03 -35.77
C ALA A 368 -19.19 2.95 -34.83
N LEU A 369 -19.51 3.00 -33.53
CA LEU A 369 -19.10 2.02 -32.53
C LEU A 369 -19.71 0.63 -32.80
N ILE A 370 -20.94 0.57 -33.33
CA ILE A 370 -21.64 -0.68 -33.66
C ILE A 370 -21.50 -1.08 -35.14
N SER A 371 -20.82 -0.27 -35.94
CA SER A 371 -20.54 -0.56 -37.34
C SER A 371 -19.52 -1.68 -37.47
N LYS A 372 -19.68 -2.52 -38.51
CA LYS A 372 -18.71 -3.56 -38.91
C LYS A 372 -17.62 -3.04 -39.86
N SER A 373 -17.57 -1.72 -40.07
CA SER A 373 -16.63 -1.08 -41.00
C SER A 373 -16.40 0.39 -40.63
N GLY A 374 -15.34 0.96 -41.19
CA GLY A 374 -14.95 2.36 -40.98
C GLY A 374 -13.75 2.51 -40.05
N ASP A 375 -13.28 3.75 -39.91
CA ASP A 375 -12.03 4.04 -39.19
C ASP A 375 -12.11 3.67 -37.72
N LEU A 376 -13.25 3.92 -37.07
CA LEU A 376 -13.44 3.57 -35.66
C LEU A 376 -13.46 2.06 -35.43
N HIS A 377 -14.12 1.30 -36.32
CA HIS A 377 -14.09 -0.17 -36.28
C HIS A 377 -12.66 -0.71 -36.40
N ASN A 378 -11.89 -0.19 -37.36
CA ASN A 378 -10.48 -0.57 -37.53
C ASN A 378 -9.65 -0.24 -36.29
N LYS A 379 -9.86 0.94 -35.70
CA LYS A 379 -9.19 1.38 -34.47
C LYS A 379 -9.53 0.49 -33.27
N MET A 380 -10.80 0.10 -33.12
CA MET A 380 -11.23 -0.82 -32.07
C MET A 380 -10.66 -2.23 -32.25
N ASN A 381 -10.60 -2.72 -33.49
CA ASN A 381 -10.04 -4.04 -33.79
C ASN A 381 -8.53 -4.06 -33.53
N GLN A 382 -7.82 -3.00 -33.93
CA GLN A 382 -6.41 -2.81 -33.61
C GLN A 382 -6.19 -2.75 -32.10
N LEU A 383 -6.99 -1.96 -31.37
CA LEU A 383 -6.88 -1.87 -29.92
C LEU A 383 -7.14 -3.22 -29.24
N LEU A 384 -8.13 -3.99 -29.70
CA LEU A 384 -8.43 -5.33 -29.18
C LEU A 384 -7.22 -6.28 -29.36
N GLN A 385 -6.59 -6.26 -30.52
CA GLN A 385 -5.41 -7.07 -30.83
C GLN A 385 -4.18 -6.62 -30.02
N GLU A 386 -3.91 -5.32 -29.96
CA GLU A 386 -2.80 -4.75 -29.18
C GLU A 386 -2.95 -5.13 -27.70
N GLU A 387 -4.11 -4.89 -27.11
CA GLU A 387 -4.35 -5.12 -25.69
C GLU A 387 -4.40 -6.60 -25.30
N SER A 388 -4.90 -7.47 -26.17
CA SER A 388 -4.88 -8.92 -25.94
C SER A 388 -3.51 -9.55 -26.17
N SER A 389 -2.66 -8.95 -26.99
CA SER A 389 -1.25 -9.38 -27.14
C SER A 389 -0.42 -9.05 -25.90
N LEU A 390 -0.67 -7.89 -25.27
CA LEU A 390 0.03 -7.44 -24.06
C LEU A 390 -0.46 -8.15 -22.79
N VAL A 391 -1.76 -8.44 -22.72
CA VAL A 391 -2.36 -9.21 -21.63
C VAL A 391 -3.31 -10.25 -22.26
N PRO A 392 -2.85 -11.50 -22.43
CA PRO A 392 -3.65 -12.57 -22.99
C PRO A 392 -4.93 -12.81 -22.19
N PHE A 393 -5.99 -13.22 -22.89
CA PHE A 393 -7.25 -13.56 -22.26
C PHE A 393 -7.15 -14.89 -21.50
N GLU A 394 -7.78 -14.96 -20.32
CA GLU A 394 -7.71 -16.17 -19.47
C GLU A 394 -8.85 -17.17 -19.71
N TYR A 395 -9.97 -16.70 -20.24
CA TYR A 395 -11.23 -17.47 -20.31
C TYR A 395 -11.63 -17.90 -21.72
N LYS A 396 -10.93 -17.38 -22.74
CA LYS A 396 -11.13 -17.71 -24.15
C LYS A 396 -9.89 -17.29 -24.92
N ASP A 397 -9.43 -18.10 -25.87
CA ASP A 397 -8.19 -17.83 -26.62
C ASP A 397 -8.21 -16.50 -27.37
N ALA A 398 -9.37 -16.14 -27.95
CA ALA A 398 -9.52 -14.89 -28.68
C ALA A 398 -10.99 -14.43 -28.79
N TYR A 399 -11.17 -13.13 -29.00
CA TYR A 399 -12.43 -12.51 -29.41
C TYR A 399 -12.23 -11.79 -30.73
N SER A 400 -13.18 -11.95 -31.66
CA SER A 400 -13.26 -11.07 -32.82
C SER A 400 -14.13 -9.87 -32.48
N LEU A 401 -13.81 -8.69 -33.05
CA LEU A 401 -14.63 -7.50 -32.83
C LEU A 401 -16.07 -7.72 -33.32
N ASP A 402 -16.23 -8.43 -34.44
CA ASP A 402 -17.55 -8.72 -35.02
C ASP A 402 -18.46 -9.55 -34.10
N ASP A 403 -17.89 -10.45 -33.29
CA ASP A 403 -18.63 -11.23 -32.29
C ASP A 403 -19.02 -10.37 -31.08
N LEU A 404 -18.29 -9.28 -30.82
CA LEU A 404 -18.54 -8.39 -29.69
C LEU A 404 -19.57 -7.30 -30.00
N ILE A 405 -19.78 -6.95 -31.27
CA ILE A 405 -20.73 -5.89 -31.69
C ILE A 405 -22.16 -6.08 -31.14
N PRO A 406 -22.77 -7.28 -31.16
CA PRO A 406 -24.10 -7.48 -30.57
C PRO A 406 -24.14 -7.15 -29.07
N HIS A 407 -23.08 -7.50 -28.34
CA HIS A 407 -22.95 -7.16 -26.93
C HIS A 407 -22.69 -5.67 -26.72
N LEU A 408 -21.88 -5.04 -27.58
CA LEU A 408 -21.57 -3.62 -27.52
C LEU A 408 -22.80 -2.74 -27.67
N SER A 409 -23.72 -3.07 -28.57
CA SER A 409 -25.01 -2.37 -28.70
C SER A 409 -25.75 -2.34 -27.37
N SER A 410 -25.89 -3.50 -26.73
CA SER A 410 -26.54 -3.59 -25.42
C SER A 410 -25.76 -2.88 -24.30
N VAL A 411 -24.44 -2.73 -24.42
CA VAL A 411 -23.60 -1.98 -23.46
C VAL A 411 -23.89 -0.49 -23.58
N LEU A 412 -23.96 0.03 -24.81
CA LEU A 412 -24.26 1.45 -25.07
C LEU A 412 -25.66 1.83 -24.56
N ASP A 413 -26.65 0.96 -24.76
CA ASP A 413 -28.01 1.18 -24.26
C ASP A 413 -28.09 1.25 -22.73
N ALA A 414 -27.22 0.52 -22.03
CA ALA A 414 -27.18 0.46 -20.57
C ALA A 414 -26.18 1.44 -19.94
N LEU A 415 -25.43 2.18 -20.75
CA LEU A 415 -24.33 3.03 -20.30
C LEU A 415 -24.87 4.29 -19.62
N GLU A 416 -24.47 4.51 -18.38
CA GLU A 416 -24.82 5.69 -17.59
C GLU A 416 -23.55 6.45 -17.19
N PHE A 417 -23.66 7.77 -17.12
CA PHE A 417 -22.59 8.65 -16.63
C PHE A 417 -22.91 9.11 -15.22
N ALA A 418 -22.04 8.79 -14.26
CA ALA A 418 -22.20 9.18 -12.87
C ALA A 418 -21.15 10.22 -12.49
N VAL A 419 -21.59 11.40 -12.06
CA VAL A 419 -20.70 12.45 -11.52
C VAL A 419 -20.77 12.42 -10.01
N GLU A 420 -19.72 11.91 -9.38
CA GLU A 420 -19.61 11.80 -7.93
C GLU A 420 -18.85 12.98 -7.34
N ASN A 421 -19.60 13.92 -6.77
CA ASN A 421 -19.10 15.11 -6.10
C ASN A 421 -19.60 15.17 -4.64
N GLY A 422 -18.98 16.02 -3.82
CA GLY A 422 -19.34 16.16 -2.39
C GLY A 422 -20.80 16.55 -2.12
N GLU A 423 -21.51 17.03 -3.13
CA GLU A 423 -22.85 17.62 -3.04
C GLU A 423 -23.95 16.75 -3.71
N SER A 424 -23.61 15.62 -4.34
CA SER A 424 -24.59 14.80 -5.06
C SER A 424 -25.59 14.13 -4.13
N LEU A 425 -26.88 14.36 -4.39
CA LEU A 425 -27.98 13.73 -3.64
C LEU A 425 -28.12 12.26 -4.02
N GLU A 426 -27.93 11.93 -5.30
CA GLU A 426 -27.84 10.56 -5.82
C GLU A 426 -26.38 10.09 -5.78
N ARG A 427 -26.12 9.04 -5.01
CA ARG A 427 -24.82 8.37 -4.97
C ARG A 427 -24.90 7.02 -5.67
N LEU A 428 -23.78 6.56 -6.20
CA LEU A 428 -23.59 5.22 -6.74
C LEU A 428 -24.11 4.17 -5.76
N ASP A 429 -25.08 3.39 -6.23
CA ASP A 429 -25.73 2.34 -5.47
C ASP A 429 -25.57 1.00 -6.19
N PHE A 430 -24.54 0.26 -5.80
CA PHE A 430 -24.25 -1.08 -6.31
C PHE A 430 -25.02 -2.18 -5.55
N THR A 431 -26.05 -1.83 -4.78
CA THR A 431 -26.92 -2.81 -4.10
C THR A 431 -28.19 -3.15 -4.87
N LYS A 432 -28.41 -2.48 -6.01
CA LYS A 432 -29.57 -2.59 -6.89
C LYS A 432 -29.22 -3.37 -8.17
N GLU A 433 -30.07 -3.22 -9.19
CA GLU A 433 -29.87 -3.75 -10.55
C GLU A 433 -28.45 -3.50 -11.08
N PRO A 434 -27.90 -4.40 -11.92
CA PRO A 434 -26.59 -4.23 -12.54
C PRO A 434 -26.51 -2.95 -13.34
N LYS A 435 -25.35 -2.28 -13.27
CA LYS A 435 -25.11 -0.97 -13.88
C LYS A 435 -23.85 -0.98 -14.72
N VAL A 436 -23.90 -0.28 -15.84
CA VAL A 436 -22.73 0.04 -16.67
C VAL A 436 -22.42 1.52 -16.48
N TYR A 437 -21.38 1.84 -15.73
CA TYR A 437 -21.06 3.22 -15.36
C TYR A 437 -19.72 3.70 -15.91
N ILE A 438 -19.71 4.91 -16.47
CA ILE A 438 -18.51 5.76 -16.48
C ILE A 438 -18.66 6.74 -15.32
N VAL A 439 -17.85 6.51 -14.28
CA VAL A 439 -17.82 7.33 -13.07
C VAL A 439 -16.75 8.39 -13.22
N VAL A 440 -17.15 9.66 -13.13
CA VAL A 440 -16.24 10.80 -13.15
C VAL A 440 -16.36 11.52 -11.81
N GLY A 441 -15.27 11.61 -11.04
CA GLY A 441 -15.37 12.24 -9.73
C GLY A 441 -14.05 12.47 -9.00
N GLY A 442 -14.20 13.01 -7.80
CA GLY A 442 -13.09 13.51 -6.97
C GLY A 442 -12.91 12.76 -5.65
N THR A 443 -12.55 13.49 -4.60
CA THR A 443 -12.14 12.97 -3.29
C THR A 443 -13.16 12.05 -2.61
N VAL A 444 -14.45 12.15 -2.97
CA VAL A 444 -15.51 11.28 -2.47
C VAL A 444 -15.35 9.82 -2.93
N LEU A 445 -14.80 9.60 -4.13
CA LEU A 445 -14.49 8.27 -4.66
C LEU A 445 -13.24 7.66 -4.00
N ALA A 446 -12.50 8.46 -3.21
CA ALA A 446 -11.26 8.04 -2.59
C ALA A 446 -11.44 7.30 -1.26
N ARG A 447 -12.62 7.29 -0.61
CA ARG A 447 -12.83 6.64 0.72
C ARG A 447 -14.21 6.01 0.90
N GLY A 448 -14.26 4.78 1.40
CA GLY A 448 -15.48 4.11 1.86
C GLY A 448 -16.47 3.62 0.79
N LEU A 449 -16.19 3.84 -0.50
CA LEU A 449 -17.02 3.34 -1.62
C LEU A 449 -16.25 2.30 -2.45
N THR A 450 -16.78 1.09 -2.58
CA THR A 450 -16.29 0.07 -3.51
C THR A 450 -16.93 0.31 -4.88
N LEU A 451 -16.11 0.50 -5.92
CA LEU A 451 -16.59 0.51 -7.30
C LEU A 451 -16.67 -0.93 -7.81
N GLU A 452 -17.85 -1.52 -7.72
CA GLU A 452 -18.09 -2.88 -8.21
C GLU A 452 -17.88 -2.93 -9.73
N GLY A 453 -17.20 -3.98 -10.20
CA GLY A 453 -17.03 -4.21 -11.63
C GLY A 453 -16.02 -3.29 -12.32
N LEU A 454 -15.09 -2.66 -11.59
CA LEU A 454 -14.12 -1.73 -12.16
C LEU A 454 -13.14 -2.42 -13.13
N SER A 455 -13.26 -2.09 -14.42
CA SER A 455 -12.43 -2.62 -15.51
C SER A 455 -11.43 -1.60 -16.06
N VAL A 456 -11.73 -0.31 -16.02
CA VAL A 456 -10.83 0.73 -16.56
C VAL A 456 -10.66 1.87 -15.57
N SER A 457 -9.41 2.27 -15.33
CA SER A 457 -9.08 3.45 -14.53
C SER A 457 -8.27 4.43 -15.37
N PHE A 458 -8.80 5.62 -15.62
CA PHE A 458 -8.08 6.74 -16.22
C PHE A 458 -7.75 7.75 -15.11
N PHE A 459 -6.51 7.70 -14.62
CA PHE A 459 -6.13 8.31 -13.36
C PHE A 459 -4.93 9.23 -13.53
N LEU A 460 -5.15 10.54 -13.40
CA LEU A 460 -4.11 11.57 -13.54
C LEU A 460 -3.99 12.46 -12.31
N ARG A 461 -4.70 12.16 -11.22
CA ARG A 461 -4.58 12.97 -10.01
C ARG A 461 -3.30 12.61 -9.27
N THR A 462 -2.51 13.63 -8.98
CA THR A 462 -1.31 13.50 -8.16
C THR A 462 -1.64 13.73 -6.69
N SER A 463 -1.01 12.92 -5.84
CA SER A 463 -0.96 13.10 -4.39
C SER A 463 0.47 12.90 -3.95
N MET A 464 0.96 13.79 -3.10
CA MET A 464 2.28 13.64 -2.48
C MET A 464 2.20 12.82 -1.19
N GLN A 465 1.00 12.40 -0.75
CA GLN A 465 0.78 11.62 0.47
C GLN A 465 0.52 10.14 0.17
N TYR A 466 1.12 9.23 0.94
CA TYR A 466 0.99 7.77 0.73
C TYR A 466 -0.44 7.30 0.98
N ASP A 467 -1.01 7.64 2.15
CA ASP A 467 -2.38 7.27 2.55
C ASP A 467 -3.35 7.58 1.44
N THR A 468 -3.28 8.82 0.95
CA THR A 468 -4.17 9.32 -0.10
C THR A 468 -3.93 8.57 -1.41
N LEU A 469 -2.68 8.33 -1.81
CA LEU A 469 -2.39 7.66 -3.08
C LEU A 469 -2.86 6.19 -3.07
N LEU A 470 -2.58 5.43 -2.01
CA LEU A 470 -3.03 4.03 -1.87
C LEU A 470 -4.55 3.91 -1.75
N GLN A 471 -5.20 4.80 -1.00
CA GLN A 471 -6.66 4.83 -0.91
C GLN A 471 -7.34 5.13 -2.25
N MET A 472 -6.65 5.83 -3.15
CA MET A 472 -7.11 6.10 -4.51
C MET A 472 -6.90 4.94 -5.48
N GLY A 473 -6.08 3.93 -5.12
CA GLY A 473 -5.80 2.72 -5.89
C GLY A 473 -6.99 1.74 -5.94
N ARG A 474 -8.16 2.21 -6.40
CA ARG A 474 -9.41 1.42 -6.43
C ARG A 474 -9.42 0.30 -7.47
N TRP A 475 -8.43 0.27 -8.35
CA TRP A 475 -8.22 -0.84 -9.29
C TRP A 475 -7.68 -2.10 -8.61
N PHE A 476 -7.25 -2.04 -7.35
CA PHE A 476 -7.01 -3.23 -6.53
C PHE A 476 -8.35 -3.86 -6.08
N GLY A 477 -8.36 -5.15 -5.76
CA GLY A 477 -9.55 -5.89 -5.32
C GLY A 477 -9.87 -7.10 -6.21
N TYR A 478 -10.88 -7.88 -5.85
CA TYR A 478 -11.24 -9.09 -6.62
C TYR A 478 -11.86 -8.77 -7.99
N ARG A 479 -11.54 -9.57 -9.01
CA ARG A 479 -11.98 -9.39 -10.40
C ARG A 479 -12.46 -10.70 -11.05
N GLN A 480 -13.20 -11.50 -10.28
CA GLN A 480 -13.64 -12.85 -10.68
C GLN A 480 -14.26 -12.90 -12.08
N GLY A 481 -13.64 -13.66 -12.98
CA GLY A 481 -14.11 -13.85 -14.35
C GLY A 481 -13.67 -12.78 -15.35
N TYR A 482 -12.87 -11.80 -14.93
CA TYR A 482 -12.37 -10.70 -15.77
C TYR A 482 -11.02 -10.14 -15.33
N GLU A 483 -10.18 -10.93 -14.66
CA GLU A 483 -8.85 -10.56 -14.14
C GLU A 483 -7.86 -10.08 -15.22
N ASP A 484 -8.12 -10.44 -16.47
CA ASP A 484 -7.35 -10.12 -17.67
C ASP A 484 -7.75 -8.79 -18.33
N LEU A 485 -8.91 -8.23 -17.99
CA LEU A 485 -9.46 -7.02 -18.61
C LEU A 485 -9.03 -5.67 -17.96
N PRO A 486 -8.71 -5.59 -16.65
CA PRO A 486 -8.30 -4.36 -16.00
C PRO A 486 -7.19 -3.61 -16.73
N ARG A 487 -7.35 -2.30 -16.90
CA ARG A 487 -6.32 -1.40 -17.42
C ARG A 487 -6.27 -0.08 -16.67
N LEU A 488 -5.07 0.43 -16.46
CA LEU A 488 -4.78 1.71 -15.79
C LEU A 488 -4.08 2.65 -16.77
N TRP A 489 -4.76 3.71 -17.18
CA TRP A 489 -4.13 4.84 -17.86
C TRP A 489 -3.67 5.87 -16.83
N THR A 490 -2.37 6.11 -16.74
CA THR A 490 -1.78 7.05 -15.79
C THR A 490 -0.42 7.56 -16.28
N THR A 491 0.18 8.53 -15.60
CA THR A 491 1.52 9.01 -15.97
C THR A 491 2.60 8.05 -15.48
N ALA A 492 3.76 8.04 -16.15
CA ALA A 492 4.93 7.25 -15.74
C ALA A 492 5.35 7.54 -14.29
N GLU A 493 5.26 8.80 -13.86
CA GLU A 493 5.51 9.20 -12.47
C GLU A 493 4.54 8.56 -11.48
N LEU A 494 3.23 8.62 -11.74
CA LEU A 494 2.23 8.03 -10.86
C LEU A 494 2.38 6.51 -10.79
N ALA A 495 2.62 5.86 -11.92
CA ALA A 495 2.90 4.43 -11.97
C ALA A 495 4.15 4.07 -11.13
N SER A 496 5.21 4.89 -11.19
CA SER A 496 6.41 4.70 -10.37
C SER A 496 6.11 4.86 -8.87
N ASN A 497 5.34 5.88 -8.49
CA ASN A 497 4.95 6.12 -7.11
C ASN A 497 4.09 4.97 -6.55
N PHE A 498 3.13 4.45 -7.32
CA PHE A 498 2.35 3.27 -6.92
C PHE A 498 3.23 2.02 -6.74
N ARG A 499 4.22 1.81 -7.62
CA ARG A 499 5.18 0.72 -7.48
C ARG A 499 6.00 0.85 -6.20
N ALA A 500 6.45 2.06 -5.86
CA ALA A 500 7.19 2.30 -4.63
C ALA A 500 6.33 2.07 -3.38
N LEU A 501 5.07 2.54 -3.38
CA LEU A 501 4.15 2.34 -2.26
C LEU A 501 3.78 0.87 -2.05
N ALA A 502 3.63 0.10 -3.13
CA ALA A 502 3.41 -1.34 -3.05
C ALA A 502 4.53 -2.06 -2.28
N ARG A 503 5.77 -1.64 -2.50
CA ARG A 503 6.94 -2.18 -1.80
C ARG A 503 6.91 -1.84 -0.30
N ILE A 504 6.52 -0.61 0.04
CA ILE A 504 6.40 -0.17 1.44
C ILE A 504 5.28 -0.92 2.15
N GLU A 505 4.15 -1.16 1.48
CA GLU A 505 3.06 -1.97 2.05
C GLU A 505 3.54 -3.38 2.40
N GLU A 506 4.32 -4.02 1.53
CA GLU A 506 4.88 -5.35 1.79
C GLU A 506 5.87 -5.33 2.97
N GLU A 507 6.76 -4.34 3.03
CA GLU A 507 7.73 -4.19 4.14
C GLU A 507 7.02 -4.00 5.50
N ILE A 508 5.94 -3.22 5.53
CA ILE A 508 5.12 -3.08 6.75
C ILE A 508 4.51 -4.42 7.15
N ARG A 509 4.08 -5.24 6.19
CA ARG A 509 3.51 -6.57 6.47
C ARG A 509 4.57 -7.55 6.95
N GLU A 510 5.79 -7.47 6.42
CA GLU A 510 6.94 -8.23 6.92
C GLU A 510 7.22 -7.88 8.38
N ASP A 511 7.26 -6.59 8.74
CA ASP A 511 7.40 -6.11 10.13
C ASP A 511 6.26 -6.62 11.02
N ILE A 512 5.02 -6.57 10.55
CA ILE A 512 3.86 -7.09 11.29
C ILE A 512 3.96 -8.61 11.51
N SER A 513 4.55 -9.36 10.56
CA SER A 513 4.73 -10.81 10.71
C SER A 513 5.69 -11.18 11.84
N THR A 514 6.59 -10.28 12.22
CA THR A 514 7.53 -10.45 13.33
C THR A 514 6.81 -10.57 14.67
N TYR A 515 5.71 -9.83 14.87
CA TYR A 515 4.90 -9.93 16.10
C TYR A 515 4.44 -11.36 16.40
N GLN A 516 4.00 -12.08 15.36
CA GLN A 516 3.55 -13.47 15.50
C GLN A 516 4.72 -14.45 15.70
N LYS A 517 5.82 -14.26 14.97
CA LYS A 517 6.97 -15.18 14.99
C LYS A 517 7.72 -15.12 16.32
N ASP A 518 7.92 -13.92 16.83
CA ASP A 518 8.77 -13.68 17.99
C ASP A 518 7.96 -13.43 19.28
N ASN A 519 6.62 -13.44 19.18
CA ASN A 519 5.68 -13.21 20.28
C ASN A 519 5.97 -11.89 21.02
N VAL A 520 6.23 -10.84 20.23
CA VAL A 520 6.49 -9.47 20.69
C VAL A 520 5.30 -8.56 20.38
N THR A 521 5.10 -7.55 21.21
CA THR A 521 4.03 -6.55 21.07
C THR A 521 4.52 -5.29 20.34
N PRO A 522 3.62 -4.44 19.85
CA PRO A 522 4.00 -3.14 19.26
C PRO A 522 4.76 -2.22 20.21
N LYS A 523 4.59 -2.35 21.54
CA LYS A 523 5.42 -1.63 22.53
C LYS A 523 6.85 -2.13 22.62
N GLU A 524 7.11 -3.36 22.18
CA GLU A 524 8.45 -3.97 22.18
C GLU A 524 9.12 -3.83 20.81
N PHE A 525 8.34 -3.73 19.74
CA PHE A 525 8.82 -3.55 18.37
C PHE A 525 7.89 -2.62 17.57
N ALA A 526 8.36 -1.43 17.21
CA ALA A 526 7.56 -0.48 16.43
C ALA A 526 7.61 -0.83 14.94
N VAL A 527 6.45 -0.77 14.27
CA VAL A 527 6.40 -0.85 12.80
C VAL A 527 7.16 0.33 12.21
N ARG A 528 8.00 0.06 11.22
CA ARG A 528 8.79 1.08 10.54
C ARG A 528 8.18 1.39 9.18
N VAL A 529 8.18 2.66 8.79
CA VAL A 529 7.71 3.08 7.46
C VAL A 529 8.81 3.84 6.74
N ARG A 530 9.16 3.36 5.54
CA ARG A 530 10.18 4.00 4.69
C ARG A 530 9.70 5.34 4.13
N ALA A 531 10.57 6.33 4.16
CA ALA A 531 10.39 7.60 3.47
C ALA A 531 10.76 7.51 1.97
N ILE A 532 9.95 8.16 1.14
CA ILE A 532 10.13 8.31 -0.29
C ILE A 532 10.46 9.79 -0.51
N PRO A 533 11.63 10.11 -1.11
CA PRO A 533 11.96 11.48 -1.43
C PRO A 533 10.87 12.18 -2.24
N GLY A 534 10.43 13.34 -1.76
CA GLY A 534 9.37 14.12 -2.38
C GLY A 534 7.95 13.65 -2.07
N MET A 535 7.74 12.62 -1.25
CA MET A 535 6.40 12.22 -0.80
C MET A 535 6.33 12.17 0.73
N ALA A 536 5.23 12.66 1.29
CA ALA A 536 4.91 12.55 2.70
C ALA A 536 4.22 11.21 2.99
N ILE A 537 4.57 10.58 4.11
CA ILE A 537 3.97 9.32 4.53
C ILE A 537 2.48 9.55 4.85
N THR A 538 2.20 10.43 5.80
CA THR A 538 0.85 10.92 6.11
C THR A 538 0.87 12.44 6.27
N ALA A 539 -0.20 13.06 6.78
CA ALA A 539 -0.21 14.48 7.07
C ALA A 539 0.81 14.83 8.17
N ALA A 540 1.50 15.98 8.05
CA ALA A 540 2.54 16.38 9.00
C ALA A 540 2.07 16.37 10.47
N SER A 541 0.83 16.83 10.72
CA SER A 541 0.24 16.83 12.06
C SER A 541 0.03 15.44 12.68
N LYS A 542 0.09 14.37 11.87
CA LYS A 542 -0.01 12.96 12.28
C LYS A 542 1.36 12.26 12.40
N MET A 543 2.47 12.95 12.12
CA MET A 543 3.83 12.42 12.19
C MET A 543 4.65 13.02 13.34
N ARG A 544 4.03 13.74 14.28
CA ARG A 544 4.75 14.49 15.31
C ARG A 544 5.60 13.61 16.23
N HIS A 545 5.09 12.44 16.58
CA HIS A 545 5.80 11.43 17.38
C HIS A 545 6.54 10.41 16.51
N ALA A 546 6.62 10.66 15.20
CA ALA A 546 7.40 9.82 14.29
C ALA A 546 8.82 10.38 14.24
N TYR A 547 9.75 9.64 14.83
CA TYR A 547 11.16 9.99 14.81
C TYR A 547 11.79 9.42 13.56
N ARG A 548 12.69 10.20 12.98
CA ARG A 548 13.57 9.70 11.95
C ARG A 548 14.56 8.75 12.62
N SER A 549 14.38 7.46 12.43
CA SER A 549 15.40 6.49 12.81
C SER A 549 16.67 6.79 12.00
N ASN A 550 17.83 6.79 12.65
CA ASN A 550 19.10 6.98 11.95
C ASN A 550 19.17 5.97 10.81
N ILE A 551 19.51 6.46 9.62
CA ILE A 551 19.67 5.63 8.43
C ILE A 551 20.80 4.66 8.71
N SER A 552 20.48 3.45 9.15
CA SER A 552 21.44 2.37 9.14
C SER A 552 21.42 1.70 7.76
N PHE A 553 22.46 0.98 7.39
CA PHE A 553 22.39 0.02 6.29
C PHE A 553 22.64 -1.41 6.79
N GLU A 554 22.72 -1.59 8.12
CA GLU A 554 23.00 -2.85 8.79
C GLU A 554 22.05 -3.98 8.37
N GLY A 555 22.65 -5.15 8.13
CA GLY A 555 21.97 -6.35 7.67
C GLY A 555 21.30 -6.25 6.31
N ARG A 556 21.38 -5.12 5.58
CA ARG A 556 20.76 -4.96 4.26
C ARG A 556 21.68 -5.35 3.12
N HIS A 557 21.04 -5.64 2.00
CA HIS A 557 21.68 -5.50 0.71
C HIS A 557 21.02 -4.34 -0.04
N VAL A 558 21.81 -3.48 -0.66
CA VAL A 558 21.37 -2.37 -1.51
C VAL A 558 22.02 -2.50 -2.88
N GLN A 559 21.36 -1.98 -3.91
CA GLN A 559 21.80 -2.15 -5.28
C GLN A 559 21.35 -0.98 -6.13
N THR A 560 22.14 -0.61 -7.15
CA THR A 560 21.73 0.36 -8.16
C THR A 560 20.89 -0.33 -9.23
N ILE A 561 19.59 -0.04 -9.23
CA ILE A 561 18.65 -0.54 -10.25
C ILE A 561 18.20 0.55 -11.22
N ARG A 562 18.61 1.80 -10.98
CA ARG A 562 18.31 2.96 -11.83
C ARG A 562 19.58 3.63 -12.32
N PHE A 563 19.64 3.90 -13.62
CA PHE A 563 20.81 4.45 -14.29
C PHE A 563 20.44 5.62 -15.18
N ASP A 564 21.20 6.70 -15.13
CA ASP A 564 21.06 7.83 -16.07
C ASP A 564 21.74 7.47 -17.42
N HIS A 565 21.23 6.40 -18.04
CA HIS A 565 21.84 5.66 -19.16
C HIS A 565 22.08 6.48 -20.42
N GLN A 566 21.40 7.62 -20.59
CA GLN A 566 21.57 8.56 -21.71
C GLN A 566 22.63 9.64 -21.43
N SER A 567 23.12 9.74 -20.18
CA SER A 567 24.11 10.76 -19.80
C SER A 567 25.53 10.27 -20.04
N HIS A 568 26.17 10.76 -21.10
CA HIS A 568 27.57 10.41 -21.41
C HIS A 568 28.53 10.70 -20.25
N SER A 569 28.36 11.82 -19.53
CA SER A 569 29.24 12.19 -18.42
C SER A 569 29.12 11.23 -17.25
N LYS A 570 27.89 10.87 -16.84
CA LYS A 570 27.67 9.94 -15.72
C LYS A 570 28.09 8.51 -16.06
N VAL A 571 27.76 8.04 -17.27
CA VAL A 571 28.13 6.68 -17.71
C VAL A 571 29.65 6.53 -17.81
N ALA A 572 30.34 7.48 -18.45
CA ALA A 572 31.80 7.45 -18.54
C ALA A 572 32.45 7.65 -17.15
N GLY A 573 31.93 8.58 -16.34
CA GLY A 573 32.44 8.84 -15.00
C GLY A 573 32.37 7.62 -14.08
N ASN A 574 31.25 6.89 -14.09
CA ASN A 574 31.11 5.65 -13.31
C ASN A 574 32.06 4.56 -13.78
N TRP A 575 32.29 4.45 -15.09
CA TRP A 575 33.28 3.53 -15.65
C TRP A 575 34.69 3.87 -15.18
N ASP A 576 35.08 5.14 -15.30
CA ASP A 576 36.41 5.61 -14.92
C ASP A 576 36.64 5.49 -13.41
N ALA A 577 35.61 5.74 -12.59
CA ALA A 577 35.66 5.51 -11.14
C ALA A 577 35.91 4.03 -10.81
N ALA A 578 35.24 3.10 -11.49
CA ALA A 578 35.44 1.67 -11.30
C ALA A 578 36.84 1.22 -11.73
N VAL A 579 37.34 1.73 -12.86
CA VAL A 579 38.71 1.46 -13.35
C VAL A 579 39.76 1.94 -12.34
N ALA A 580 39.62 3.18 -11.84
CA ALA A 580 40.53 3.75 -10.86
C ALA A 580 40.54 2.94 -9.57
N PHE A 581 39.35 2.56 -9.08
CA PHE A 581 39.20 1.77 -7.86
C PHE A 581 39.79 0.37 -7.99
N ILE A 582 39.53 -0.35 -9.09
CA ILE A 582 40.07 -1.69 -9.33
C ILE A 582 41.60 -1.66 -9.42
N ASN A 583 42.17 -0.69 -10.12
CA ASN A 583 43.62 -0.53 -10.21
C ASN A 583 44.24 -0.27 -8.83
N GLU A 584 43.63 0.59 -8.01
CA GLU A 584 44.10 0.93 -6.66
C GLU A 584 44.12 -0.31 -5.74
N ILE A 585 43.00 -1.04 -5.65
CA ILE A 585 42.92 -2.22 -4.76
C ILE A 585 43.81 -3.38 -5.24
N SER A 586 44.05 -3.48 -6.55
CA SER A 586 44.88 -4.53 -7.16
C SER A 586 46.38 -4.33 -6.97
N GLY A 587 46.83 -3.09 -6.72
CA GLY A 587 48.26 -2.80 -6.53
C GLY A 587 48.82 -3.34 -5.21
N GLU A 588 47.94 -3.52 -4.22
CA GLU A 588 48.30 -3.90 -2.85
C GLU A 588 47.80 -5.29 -2.44
N ARG A 589 46.92 -5.92 -3.24
CA ARG A 589 46.20 -7.16 -2.87
C ARG A 589 46.07 -8.15 -4.02
N VAL A 590 45.96 -9.43 -3.69
CA VAL A 590 45.73 -10.50 -4.67
C VAL A 590 44.27 -10.48 -5.11
N ILE A 591 44.05 -10.49 -6.42
CA ILE A 591 42.73 -10.71 -7.01
C ILE A 591 42.53 -12.23 -7.13
N GLU A 592 41.69 -12.81 -6.28
CA GLU A 592 41.35 -14.23 -6.34
C GLU A 592 40.32 -14.49 -7.44
N GLU A 593 40.67 -15.32 -8.42
CA GLU A 593 39.69 -15.80 -9.40
C GLU A 593 38.83 -16.90 -8.76
N GLN A 594 37.55 -16.59 -8.56
CA GLN A 594 36.56 -17.46 -7.92
C GLN A 594 35.80 -18.25 -8.99
N ASN A 595 35.96 -19.58 -8.95
CA ASN A 595 35.36 -20.56 -9.88
C ASN A 595 35.78 -20.39 -11.35
N LYS A 596 35.49 -21.40 -12.20
CA LYS A 596 35.65 -21.31 -13.67
C LYS A 596 34.73 -20.29 -14.37
N ARG A 597 34.09 -19.38 -13.61
CA ARG A 597 33.10 -18.40 -14.08
C ARG A 597 33.63 -16.96 -14.15
N LYS A 598 34.96 -16.75 -14.09
CA LYS A 598 35.61 -15.42 -14.17
C LYS A 598 35.00 -14.40 -13.18
N ARG A 599 34.75 -14.82 -11.95
CA ARG A 599 34.41 -13.89 -10.86
C ARG A 599 35.69 -13.57 -10.11
N TRP A 600 35.81 -12.36 -9.60
CA TRP A 600 36.99 -11.96 -8.85
C TRP A 600 36.63 -11.49 -7.46
N LEU A 601 37.45 -11.84 -6.48
CA LEU A 601 37.30 -11.43 -5.09
C LEU A 601 38.59 -10.77 -4.62
N VAL A 602 38.44 -9.63 -3.97
CA VAL A 602 39.50 -8.92 -3.26
C VAL A 602 39.05 -8.77 -1.81
N ARG A 603 39.83 -9.29 -0.86
CA ARG A 603 39.55 -9.22 0.58
C ARG A 603 40.32 -8.06 1.22
N ASP A 604 39.92 -7.67 2.42
CA ASP A 604 40.65 -6.69 3.26
C ASP A 604 40.84 -5.30 2.60
N VAL A 605 39.86 -4.85 1.81
CA VAL A 605 39.84 -3.49 1.24
C VAL A 605 39.47 -2.50 2.33
N SER A 606 40.22 -1.39 2.44
CA SER A 606 40.02 -0.41 3.50
C SER A 606 38.80 0.47 3.22
N LEU A 607 38.15 0.93 4.29
CA LEU A 607 37.05 1.89 4.18
C LEU A 607 37.41 3.15 3.39
N LYS A 608 38.65 3.62 3.49
CA LYS A 608 39.14 4.81 2.76
C LYS A 608 39.07 4.62 1.25
N GLU A 609 39.45 3.43 0.76
CA GLU A 609 39.40 3.10 -0.67
C GLU A 609 37.95 2.99 -1.16
N ILE A 610 37.09 2.30 -0.38
CA ILE A 610 35.65 2.18 -0.68
C ILE A 610 34.99 3.56 -0.75
N ARG A 611 35.23 4.40 0.26
CA ARG A 611 34.67 5.75 0.34
C ARG A 611 35.11 6.63 -0.82
N LYS A 612 36.38 6.54 -1.23
CA LYS A 612 36.92 7.27 -2.39
C LYS A 612 36.20 6.85 -3.69
N PHE A 613 35.97 5.55 -3.87
CA PHE A 613 35.19 5.05 -5.00
C PHE A 613 33.74 5.54 -4.97
N LEU A 614 33.04 5.39 -3.84
CA LEU A 614 31.64 5.82 -3.71
C LEU A 614 31.47 7.33 -3.87
N LEU A 615 32.46 8.13 -3.51
CA LEU A 615 32.48 9.58 -3.78
C LEU A 615 32.61 9.90 -5.28
N ALA A 616 33.40 9.13 -6.02
CA ALA A 616 33.58 9.31 -7.47
C ALA A 616 32.41 8.71 -8.28
N TYR A 617 31.76 7.68 -7.77
CA TYR A 617 30.64 7.00 -8.42
C TYR A 617 29.33 7.80 -8.27
N ASP A 618 28.62 8.00 -9.37
CA ASP A 618 27.31 8.65 -9.41
C ASP A 618 26.17 7.64 -9.34
N ILE A 619 25.33 7.81 -8.32
CA ILE A 619 24.06 7.09 -8.17
C ILE A 619 22.95 7.98 -8.75
N SER A 620 22.09 7.41 -9.60
CA SER A 620 20.99 8.18 -10.22
C SER A 620 20.15 8.88 -9.14
N GLU A 621 19.86 10.17 -9.35
CA GLU A 621 19.01 10.94 -8.43
C GLU A 621 17.58 10.40 -8.37
N HIS A 622 17.15 9.65 -9.39
CA HIS A 622 15.86 8.98 -9.42
C HIS A 622 15.86 7.67 -8.62
N HIS A 623 16.99 7.24 -8.07
CA HIS A 623 17.06 6.11 -7.14
C HIS A 623 16.48 6.52 -5.78
N MET A 624 15.34 5.92 -5.42
CA MET A 624 14.62 6.27 -4.19
C MET A 624 15.18 5.52 -2.99
N ASP A 625 15.58 4.25 -3.18
CA ASP A 625 16.03 3.36 -2.10
C ASP A 625 17.52 3.47 -1.76
N LEU A 626 18.29 4.26 -2.51
CA LEU A 626 19.74 4.40 -2.35
C LEU A 626 20.16 5.79 -2.82
N LYS A 627 20.51 6.65 -1.88
CA LYS A 627 21.05 8.00 -2.14
C LYS A 627 22.50 8.05 -1.74
N LYS A 628 23.32 8.68 -2.58
CA LYS A 628 24.77 8.82 -2.38
C LYS A 628 25.11 9.46 -1.04
N ASP A 629 24.48 10.59 -0.71
CA ASP A 629 24.78 11.33 0.52
C ASP A 629 24.40 10.53 1.78
N LEU A 630 23.28 9.79 1.73
CA LEU A 630 22.83 8.95 2.84
C LEU A 630 23.75 7.74 3.04
N LEU A 631 24.17 7.11 1.95
CA LEU A 631 25.11 5.99 1.98
C LEU A 631 26.46 6.41 2.56
N LEU A 632 27.01 7.53 2.09
CA LEU A 632 28.27 8.08 2.60
C LEU A 632 28.15 8.50 4.07
N GLY A 633 27.04 9.14 4.46
CA GLY A 633 26.77 9.51 5.84
C GLY A 633 26.76 8.32 6.79
N TYR A 634 26.08 7.23 6.43
CA TYR A 634 26.09 6.00 7.24
C TYR A 634 27.48 5.38 7.32
N ILE A 635 28.19 5.27 6.21
CA ILE A 635 29.55 4.70 6.17
C ILE A 635 30.52 5.49 7.05
N ASP A 636 30.37 6.82 7.08
CA ASP A 636 31.18 7.70 7.92
C ASP A 636 30.85 7.53 9.42
N GLN A 637 29.57 7.40 9.77
CA GLN A 637 29.11 7.13 11.14
C GLN A 637 29.52 5.73 11.65
N ALA A 638 29.41 4.71 10.80
CA ALA A 638 29.73 3.32 11.09
C ALA A 638 31.20 2.98 10.76
N SER A 639 32.07 3.98 10.68
CA SER A 639 33.45 3.81 10.22
C SER A 639 34.27 2.82 11.07
N ASP A 640 33.94 2.67 12.35
CA ASP A 640 34.57 1.71 13.25
C ASP A 640 34.16 0.25 12.99
N SER A 641 32.91 0.00 12.63
CA SER A 641 32.41 -1.35 12.35
C SER A 641 32.64 -1.77 10.89
N LEU A 642 32.78 -0.80 9.97
CA LEU A 642 32.94 -1.03 8.53
C LEU A 642 34.38 -0.78 8.03
N ARG A 643 35.39 -1.01 8.87
CA ARG A 643 36.80 -0.71 8.56
C ARG A 643 37.35 -1.49 7.36
N GLN A 644 36.91 -2.74 7.21
CA GLN A 644 37.38 -3.68 6.19
C GLN A 644 36.21 -4.19 5.36
N TRP A 645 36.44 -4.31 4.06
CA TRP A 645 35.45 -4.71 3.07
C TRP A 645 35.98 -5.83 2.19
N ASN A 646 35.07 -6.70 1.76
CA ASN A 646 35.31 -7.57 0.61
C ASN A 646 34.77 -6.88 -0.65
N VAL A 647 35.43 -7.09 -1.78
CA VAL A 647 35.00 -6.57 -3.07
C VAL A 647 34.90 -7.72 -4.06
N GLY A 648 33.69 -7.99 -4.52
CA GLY A 648 33.41 -8.96 -5.58
C GLY A 648 33.21 -8.25 -6.92
N ILE A 649 33.82 -8.76 -7.98
CA ILE A 649 33.60 -8.30 -9.34
C ILE A 649 32.83 -9.41 -10.05
N ILE A 650 31.54 -9.15 -10.26
CA ILE A 650 30.60 -10.13 -10.81
C ILE A 650 30.56 -9.94 -12.31
N THR A 651 31.09 -10.93 -13.02
CA THR A 651 30.92 -11.02 -14.47
C THR A 651 30.18 -12.31 -14.82
N PRO A 652 29.18 -12.23 -15.71
CA PRO A 652 28.42 -13.39 -16.10
C PRO A 652 29.20 -14.24 -17.11
N SER A 653 28.83 -15.51 -17.21
CA SER A 653 29.42 -16.45 -18.17
C SER A 653 28.97 -16.26 -19.63
N GLY A 654 28.45 -15.08 -20.00
CA GLY A 654 27.98 -14.76 -21.34
C GLY A 654 29.08 -14.43 -22.35
N GLU A 655 28.69 -14.23 -23.62
CA GLU A 655 29.60 -13.87 -24.72
C GLU A 655 29.78 -12.36 -24.91
N ASN A 656 28.95 -11.53 -24.26
CA ASN A 656 29.05 -10.08 -24.39
C ASN A 656 30.27 -9.60 -23.60
N ILE A 657 31.18 -8.93 -24.29
CA ILE A 657 32.42 -8.40 -23.73
C ILE A 657 32.29 -6.88 -23.63
N SER A 658 32.80 -6.31 -22.53
CA SER A 658 32.83 -4.87 -22.32
C SER A 658 33.56 -4.14 -23.44
N ALA A 659 32.99 -3.01 -23.87
CA ALA A 659 33.56 -2.17 -24.93
C ALA A 659 34.89 -1.52 -24.52
N LYS A 660 35.10 -1.33 -23.21
CA LYS A 660 36.32 -0.77 -22.64
C LYS A 660 36.95 -1.77 -21.66
N PRO A 661 38.28 -1.69 -21.44
CA PRO A 661 38.92 -2.46 -20.37
C PRO A 661 38.50 -1.93 -18.99
N LEU A 662 38.38 -2.84 -18.03
CA LEU A 662 38.08 -2.58 -16.63
C LEU A 662 39.38 -2.66 -15.80
N GLY A 663 40.27 -1.69 -16.05
CA GLY A 663 41.56 -1.61 -15.36
C GLY A 663 42.48 -2.80 -15.66
N VAL A 664 43.15 -3.31 -14.62
CA VAL A 664 44.07 -4.46 -14.72
C VAL A 664 43.41 -5.76 -15.19
N LEU A 665 42.08 -5.86 -15.13
CA LEU A 665 41.33 -7.05 -15.58
C LEU A 665 41.17 -7.12 -17.10
N GLY A 666 41.51 -6.05 -17.82
CA GLY A 666 41.27 -5.96 -19.26
C GLY A 666 39.78 -5.93 -19.58
N THR A 667 39.38 -6.41 -20.75
CA THR A 667 37.97 -6.53 -21.14
C THR A 667 37.32 -7.71 -20.44
N VAL A 668 36.14 -7.49 -19.87
CA VAL A 668 35.44 -8.49 -19.06
C VAL A 668 34.04 -8.76 -19.61
N ASN A 669 33.42 -9.86 -19.17
CA ASN A 669 32.07 -10.17 -19.61
C ASN A 669 31.05 -9.18 -19.01
N ALA A 670 30.09 -8.77 -19.82
CA ALA A 670 29.04 -7.83 -19.47
C ALA A 670 27.68 -8.52 -19.35
N ALA A 671 26.93 -8.19 -18.31
CA ALA A 671 25.60 -8.69 -18.03
C ALA A 671 24.56 -8.08 -18.96
N ARG A 672 23.64 -8.92 -19.44
CA ARG A 672 22.49 -8.44 -20.19
C ARG A 672 21.41 -7.99 -19.21
N ARG A 673 20.94 -6.75 -19.36
CA ARG A 673 19.83 -6.17 -18.59
C ARG A 673 18.90 -5.39 -19.51
N SER A 674 17.62 -5.37 -19.20
CA SER A 674 16.63 -4.60 -19.96
C SER A 674 15.85 -3.67 -19.04
N GLN A 675 15.41 -2.53 -19.56
CA GLN A 675 14.74 -1.50 -18.76
C GLN A 675 13.22 -1.65 -18.80
N LEU A 676 12.53 -1.09 -17.80
CA LEU A 676 11.08 -0.91 -17.84
C LEU A 676 10.67 0.05 -18.99
N PRO A 677 9.58 -0.25 -19.72
CA PRO A 677 9.11 0.60 -20.80
C PRO A 677 8.54 1.93 -20.28
N GLY A 678 8.72 3.00 -21.05
CA GLY A 678 7.98 4.27 -20.87
C GLY A 678 8.52 5.23 -19.81
N ASN A 679 9.82 5.28 -19.56
CA ASN A 679 10.37 6.23 -18.59
C ASN A 679 10.61 7.63 -19.18
N GLU A 680 9.66 8.54 -18.99
CA GLU A 680 9.76 9.94 -19.44
C GLU A 680 10.85 10.76 -18.72
N ARG A 681 11.42 10.26 -17.62
CA ARG A 681 12.46 10.97 -16.86
C ARG A 681 13.89 10.67 -17.33
N GLY A 682 14.05 9.89 -18.40
CA GLY A 682 15.36 9.68 -19.05
C GLY A 682 16.34 8.76 -18.30
N TYR A 683 15.90 8.06 -17.25
CA TYR A 683 16.68 7.00 -16.60
C TYR A 683 16.22 5.61 -17.05
N ALA A 684 17.07 4.59 -16.92
CA ALA A 684 16.72 3.19 -17.12
C ALA A 684 16.47 2.55 -15.76
N ASP A 685 15.37 1.82 -15.60
CA ASP A 685 15.06 1.03 -14.39
C ASP A 685 15.07 -0.47 -14.74
N ILE A 686 16.01 -1.23 -14.17
CA ILE A 686 16.23 -2.66 -14.47
C ILE A 686 15.56 -3.60 -13.46
N LYS A 687 14.77 -3.09 -12.51
CA LYS A 687 14.18 -3.79 -11.33
C LYS A 687 15.17 -4.41 -10.33
N ALA A 688 16.17 -5.17 -10.80
CA ALA A 688 17.10 -5.91 -9.96
C ALA A 688 18.46 -6.06 -10.64
N LEU A 689 19.52 -6.05 -9.84
CA LEU A 689 20.92 -6.18 -10.26
C LEU A 689 21.55 -7.44 -9.65
N MET A 690 21.39 -7.65 -8.35
CA MET A 690 22.02 -8.72 -7.56
C MET A 690 21.22 -10.02 -7.62
N SER A 691 21.92 -11.16 -7.71
CA SER A 691 21.34 -12.47 -7.43
C SER A 691 21.69 -12.96 -6.01
N LYS A 692 20.84 -13.82 -5.43
CA LYS A 692 21.13 -14.47 -4.12
C LYS A 692 22.45 -15.25 -4.14
N SER A 693 22.89 -15.74 -5.30
CA SER A 693 24.14 -16.48 -5.44
C SER A 693 25.38 -15.60 -5.48
N ASP A 694 25.26 -14.33 -5.86
CA ASP A 694 26.42 -13.44 -5.99
C ASP A 694 27.01 -13.07 -4.63
N ILE A 695 26.15 -12.95 -3.62
CA ILE A 695 26.60 -12.57 -2.28
C ILE A 695 27.41 -13.68 -1.61
N LEU A 696 27.30 -14.93 -2.09
CA LEU A 696 28.09 -16.05 -1.56
C LEU A 696 29.54 -16.07 -2.10
N ILE A 697 29.94 -15.09 -2.91
CA ILE A 697 31.31 -15.03 -3.46
C ILE A 697 32.39 -15.01 -2.36
N ASP A 698 32.07 -14.48 -1.19
CA ASP A 698 33.00 -14.38 -0.05
C ASP A 698 32.65 -15.31 1.11
N ALA A 699 31.62 -16.15 0.96
CA ALA A 699 31.23 -17.18 1.93
C ALA A 699 32.22 -18.35 1.93
N ASP A 700 32.39 -18.99 3.09
CA ASP A 700 33.21 -20.20 3.19
C ASP A 700 32.44 -21.39 2.59
N PRO A 701 32.97 -22.09 1.57
CA PRO A 701 32.33 -23.26 0.99
C PRO A 701 32.06 -24.39 2.00
N SER A 702 32.77 -24.40 3.13
CA SER A 702 32.67 -25.41 4.18
C SER A 702 31.67 -25.06 5.30
N SER A 703 31.21 -23.81 5.39
CA SER A 703 30.20 -23.39 6.39
C SER A 703 28.78 -23.71 5.90
N ALA A 704 28.39 -24.98 6.00
CA ALA A 704 27.02 -25.41 5.73
C ALA A 704 26.12 -25.12 6.94
N THR A 705 25.56 -23.91 7.04
CA THR A 705 24.43 -23.66 7.94
C THR A 705 23.15 -24.23 7.33
N THR A 706 22.47 -25.10 8.09
CA THR A 706 21.19 -25.76 7.78
C THR A 706 20.00 -24.81 7.96
N SER A 707 20.09 -23.60 7.38
CA SER A 707 18.94 -22.72 7.31
C SER A 707 18.01 -23.22 6.20
N ASP A 708 16.80 -23.65 6.57
CA ASP A 708 15.71 -24.00 5.63
C ASP A 708 15.12 -22.75 4.94
N ASP A 709 15.51 -21.54 5.38
CA ASP A 709 15.12 -20.28 4.76
C ASP A 709 15.85 -20.06 3.42
N LYS A 710 15.08 -20.12 2.32
CA LYS A 710 15.54 -19.82 0.96
C LYS A 710 15.50 -18.31 0.63
N GLY A 711 15.12 -17.47 1.60
CA GLY A 711 15.12 -16.01 1.54
C GLY A 711 16.52 -15.41 1.63
N TRP A 712 16.62 -14.08 1.45
CA TRP A 712 17.90 -13.37 1.51
C TRP A 712 18.60 -13.49 2.87
N SER A 713 17.83 -13.61 3.96
CA SER A 713 18.32 -13.74 5.33
C SER A 713 19.19 -14.99 5.49
N GLY A 714 18.67 -16.16 5.10
CA GLY A 714 19.43 -17.42 5.14
C GLY A 714 20.72 -17.42 4.29
N TYR A 715 20.77 -16.66 3.18
CA TYR A 715 22.01 -16.51 2.39
C TYR A 715 23.02 -15.56 3.05
N LYS A 716 22.56 -14.50 3.71
CA LYS A 716 23.45 -13.57 4.44
C LYS A 716 24.08 -14.23 5.66
N GLU A 717 23.35 -15.09 6.36
CA GLU A 717 23.86 -15.87 7.52
C GLU A 717 25.06 -16.76 7.18
N ARG A 718 25.22 -17.13 5.90
CA ARG A 718 26.36 -17.95 5.41
C ARG A 718 27.63 -17.14 5.14
N ARG A 719 27.54 -15.80 5.18
CA ARG A 719 28.65 -14.90 4.85
C ARG A 719 29.41 -14.52 6.12
N PRO A 720 30.70 -14.13 5.98
CA PRO A 720 31.40 -13.47 7.07
C PRO A 720 30.68 -12.17 7.47
N ASN A 721 30.82 -11.77 8.73
CA ASN A 721 30.28 -10.52 9.28
C ASN A 721 31.10 -9.29 8.83
N ILE A 722 31.30 -9.16 7.51
CA ILE A 722 32.10 -8.13 6.84
C ILE A 722 31.28 -7.57 5.68
N PRO A 723 31.27 -6.24 5.46
CA PRO A 723 30.59 -5.65 4.32
C PRO A 723 31.20 -6.09 2.98
N LEU A 724 30.35 -6.28 1.99
CA LEU A 724 30.72 -6.71 0.64
C LEU A 724 30.21 -5.72 -0.39
N LEU A 725 31.12 -5.15 -1.17
CA LEU A 725 30.82 -4.37 -2.37
C LEU A 725 30.90 -5.30 -3.59
N LEU A 726 29.85 -5.32 -4.41
CA LEU A 726 29.77 -6.05 -5.65
C LEU A 726 29.74 -5.07 -6.83
N LEU A 727 30.65 -5.24 -7.78
CA LEU A 727 30.68 -4.51 -9.04
C LEU A 727 30.11 -5.38 -10.15
N TYR A 728 29.18 -4.81 -10.92
CA TYR A 728 28.53 -5.45 -12.06
C TYR A 728 28.83 -4.65 -13.31
N VAL A 729 29.29 -5.34 -14.36
CA VAL A 729 29.42 -4.76 -15.69
C VAL A 729 28.17 -5.11 -16.48
N ILE A 730 27.50 -4.12 -17.07
CA ILE A 730 26.24 -4.29 -17.80
C ILE A 730 26.45 -3.80 -19.23
N ASP A 731 26.05 -4.63 -20.20
CA ASP A 731 26.13 -4.32 -21.62
C ASP A 731 25.12 -3.22 -21.95
N GLY A 732 25.62 -2.05 -22.35
CA GLY A 732 24.80 -0.88 -22.64
C GLY A 732 23.81 -1.08 -23.80
N LYS A 733 24.10 -2.02 -24.70
CA LYS A 733 23.29 -2.32 -25.90
C LYS A 733 22.38 -3.53 -25.72
N SER A 734 22.17 -3.95 -24.48
CA SER A 734 21.31 -5.08 -24.13
C SER A 734 19.90 -4.95 -24.72
N LYS A 735 19.47 -6.02 -25.40
CA LYS A 735 18.13 -6.14 -25.98
C LYS A 735 17.10 -6.60 -24.94
N LYS A 736 15.83 -6.19 -25.11
CA LYS A 736 14.70 -6.56 -24.23
C LYS A 736 14.67 -8.07 -23.95
N GLN A 737 14.39 -8.44 -22.70
CA GLN A 737 14.37 -9.84 -22.26
C GLN A 737 12.95 -10.43 -22.17
N SER A 738 11.92 -9.59 -22.12
CA SER A 738 10.51 -9.98 -22.13
C SER A 738 9.67 -8.87 -22.79
N ASP A 739 8.39 -9.14 -23.05
CA ASP A 739 7.49 -8.16 -23.69
C ASP A 739 7.10 -7.00 -22.78
N ASN A 740 7.33 -7.13 -21.47
CA ASN A 740 7.11 -6.07 -20.49
C ASN A 740 8.38 -5.20 -20.26
N ARG A 741 9.35 -5.30 -21.17
CA ARG A 741 10.65 -4.61 -21.13
C ARG A 741 10.94 -3.87 -22.43
N ALA A 742 11.81 -2.87 -22.33
CA ALA A 742 12.45 -2.19 -23.46
C ALA A 742 13.96 -2.49 -23.48
N ASP A 743 14.59 -2.25 -24.63
CA ASP A 743 16.05 -2.29 -24.76
C ASP A 743 16.70 -1.32 -23.76
N LEU A 744 17.87 -1.66 -23.22
CA LEU A 744 18.56 -0.80 -22.25
C LEU A 744 19.01 0.52 -22.88
N ASP A 745 19.44 0.46 -24.14
CA ASP A 745 19.76 1.61 -25.00
C ASP A 745 20.68 2.67 -24.35
N ALA A 746 21.70 2.23 -23.62
CA ALA A 746 22.64 3.14 -22.97
C ALA A 746 23.70 3.68 -23.95
N VAL A 747 24.21 4.87 -23.66
CA VAL A 747 25.30 5.50 -24.45
C VAL A 747 26.66 4.77 -24.33
N GLY A 748 26.77 3.84 -23.39
CA GLY A 748 27.92 2.97 -23.17
C GLY A 748 27.61 1.89 -22.13
N ASP A 749 28.56 0.99 -21.89
CA ASP A 749 28.42 -0.03 -20.84
C ASP A 749 28.32 0.62 -19.46
N LEU A 750 27.43 0.07 -18.64
CA LEU A 750 27.13 0.60 -17.32
C LEU A 750 27.89 -0.19 -16.26
N ILE A 751 28.33 0.50 -15.22
CA ILE A 751 28.74 -0.12 -13.96
C ILE A 751 27.57 -0.03 -12.99
N GLY A 752 27.13 -1.17 -12.47
CA GLY A 752 26.20 -1.25 -11.34
C GLY A 752 26.94 -1.66 -10.07
N ILE A 753 26.44 -1.20 -8.93
CA ILE A 753 26.97 -1.61 -7.62
C ILE A 753 25.89 -2.30 -6.79
N GLY A 754 26.29 -3.36 -6.10
CA GLY A 754 25.55 -3.97 -5.00
C GLY A 754 26.37 -3.87 -3.72
N ILE A 755 25.75 -3.62 -2.58
CA ILE A 755 26.44 -3.61 -1.29
C ILE A 755 25.66 -4.50 -0.34
N VAL A 756 26.34 -5.40 0.36
CA VAL A 756 25.77 -6.22 1.42
C VAL A 756 26.45 -5.84 2.74
N PHE A 757 25.68 -5.27 3.65
CA PHE A 757 26.14 -4.90 4.97
C PHE A 757 25.96 -6.06 5.96
N PRO A 758 26.92 -6.24 6.90
CA PRO A 758 26.82 -7.21 7.99
C PRO A 758 25.73 -6.81 8.99
N GLY A 759 25.39 -7.72 9.91
CA GLY A 759 24.39 -7.50 10.97
C GLY A 759 22.98 -7.98 10.65
N THR A 760 22.02 -7.69 11.54
CA THR A 760 20.60 -8.02 11.36
C THR A 760 19.87 -6.89 10.62
N GLN A 761 18.82 -7.23 9.88
CA GLN A 761 18.11 -6.28 9.01
C GLN A 761 17.27 -5.23 9.78
N ASP A 762 17.45 -5.12 11.10
CA ASP A 762 16.53 -4.44 12.00
C ASP A 762 16.68 -2.92 12.03
N GLN A 763 17.57 -2.31 11.24
CA GLN A 763 17.91 -0.90 11.47
C GLN A 763 18.03 0.00 10.23
N ALA A 764 17.80 -0.51 9.02
CA ALA A 764 18.48 0.09 7.89
C ALA A 764 17.65 0.87 6.85
N GLY A 765 17.70 2.22 6.81
CA GLY A 765 17.17 3.12 5.75
C GLY A 765 16.57 4.43 6.31
N ASP A 766 16.03 5.32 5.46
CA ASP A 766 15.31 6.51 5.96
C ASP A 766 13.91 6.11 6.41
N TYR A 767 13.82 5.60 7.64
CA TYR A 767 12.59 5.11 8.23
C TYR A 767 12.08 6.06 9.30
N PHE A 768 10.77 6.14 9.38
CA PHE A 768 10.05 6.75 10.48
C PHE A 768 9.46 5.63 11.34
N SER A 769 9.57 5.77 12.65
CA SER A 769 8.93 4.93 13.67
C SER A 769 8.64 5.78 14.92
N VAL A 770 7.85 5.25 15.84
CA VAL A 770 7.66 5.87 17.16
C VAL A 770 8.80 5.51 18.11
N GLU A 771 9.07 6.37 19.09
CA GLU A 771 9.98 6.07 20.20
C GLU A 771 9.26 5.17 21.22
N LEU A 772 9.92 4.08 21.62
CA LEU A 772 9.40 3.10 22.58
C LEU A 772 10.09 3.21 23.95
N ASP A 773 11.00 4.17 24.11
CA ASP A 773 11.60 4.45 25.40
C ASP A 773 10.69 5.39 26.18
N ALA A 774 10.30 4.99 27.39
CA ALA A 774 9.46 5.82 28.23
C ALA A 774 10.24 7.09 28.64
N PRO A 775 9.66 8.30 28.50
CA PRO A 775 10.36 9.54 28.83
C PRO A 775 10.79 9.53 30.31
N VAL A 776 12.08 9.81 30.55
CA VAL A 776 12.61 9.95 31.91
C VAL A 776 12.06 11.25 32.49
N PRO A 777 11.52 11.29 33.74
CA PRO A 777 10.87 12.47 34.31
C PRO A 777 11.70 13.77 34.27
N GLU A 778 13.03 13.67 34.16
CA GLU A 778 13.94 14.82 34.08
C GLU A 778 13.99 15.48 32.68
N GLN A 779 13.64 14.77 31.59
CA GLN A 779 13.68 15.33 30.23
C GLN A 779 12.48 16.26 29.94
N ALA A 780 11.31 15.97 30.50
CA ALA A 780 10.12 16.82 30.37
C ALA A 780 10.31 18.21 31.01
N GLY A 781 11.10 18.30 32.09
CA GLY A 781 11.43 19.57 32.74
C GLY A 781 12.45 20.41 31.97
N SER A 782 13.43 19.78 31.32
CA SER A 782 14.46 20.51 30.56
C SER A 782 13.96 21.10 29.25
N GLU A 783 12.98 20.46 28.60
CA GLU A 783 12.38 20.99 27.38
C GLU A 783 11.45 22.18 27.67
N GLU A 784 10.75 22.19 28.83
CA GLU A 784 9.95 23.33 29.28
C GLU A 784 10.82 24.57 29.60
N GLU A 785 11.97 24.38 30.26
CA GLU A 785 12.91 25.48 30.54
C GLU A 785 13.57 26.02 29.26
N ALA A 786 13.99 25.14 28.34
CA ALA A 786 14.59 25.55 27.08
C ALA A 786 13.60 26.28 26.15
N LEU A 787 12.32 25.88 26.14
CA LEU A 787 11.27 26.54 25.37
C LEU A 787 10.88 27.90 26.01
N ALA A 788 10.90 27.98 27.34
CA ALA A 788 10.65 29.23 28.06
C ALA A 788 11.78 30.25 27.88
N GLU A 789 13.05 29.82 27.87
CA GLU A 789 14.20 30.67 27.53
C GLU A 789 14.14 31.15 26.07
N ALA A 790 13.83 30.27 25.12
CA ALA A 790 13.70 30.64 23.71
C ALA A 790 12.53 31.62 23.43
N LEU A 791 11.43 31.50 24.18
CA LEU A 791 10.29 32.43 24.10
C LEU A 791 10.58 33.77 24.79
N ALA A 792 11.41 33.78 25.83
CA ALA A 792 11.86 35.00 26.49
C ALA A 792 12.86 35.78 25.61
N GLU A 793 13.79 35.10 24.95
CA GLU A 793 14.72 35.73 24.00
C GLU A 793 14.00 36.30 22.76
N ALA A 794 12.91 35.66 22.31
CA ALA A 794 12.11 36.15 21.19
C ALA A 794 11.16 37.32 21.52
N LEU A 795 11.08 37.74 22.78
CA LEU A 795 10.27 38.88 23.24
C LEU A 795 11.10 40.12 23.59
N ASP A 796 12.43 39.98 23.64
CA ASP A 796 13.38 41.09 23.88
C ASP A 796 14.12 41.56 22.59
N ASP A 797 13.82 40.96 21.42
CA ASP A 797 14.16 41.44 20.06
C ASP A 797 12.90 41.88 19.31
#